data_AF-A0A1I0XVH8-F1
#
_entry.id   AF-A0A1I0XVH8-F1
#
_cell.length_a   1.000
_cell.length_b   1.000
_cell.length_c   1.000
_cell.angle_alpha   90.00
_cell.angle_beta   90.00
_cell.angle_gamma   90.00
#
_symmetry.space_group_name_H-M   'P 1'
#
loop_
_entity.id
_entity.type
_entity.pdbx_description
1 polymer ?
#
loop_
_entity_poly.entity_id
_entity_poly.type
_entity_poly.pdbx_seq_one_letter_code
_entity_poly.pdbx_strand_id
1 'polypeptide(L)'
;MPRNERTGTMKSKLFGLICAAAIVVPVIPAPSAFAATINVTAFGASGSDTADDLTAIQNAVNSAAVGDTVYLPAGTYYLSANVNGKTGVKIAGAGRDSTTVKMTSGSSFDKFFYLHNVSNAEIADMTLDGNGSTTLLSAITSESGDGNKMRHLRVKDLAASAGFGPFALYGIGSTHLEISDNIVTNTGVNSDWGGGVRVGWGSSYALIENNTIANTGRGGIFVNDDSAYAVVRGNTVTGTGKKMEGLGIELHTNADYSIIENNNVDHWISAVRSKYIAVRNNVVKANDGSVGNMGLEVMVDHGVTSGNLVDGGQQVGMQQSPGTGYQLWNYNTVQNIVMWGMQLQGAGTGQTEQYQYFYKNTWKNGAAGNPAAAYPGYDGNAVRIHGDTKNIVFDGNQILNNGRKAIEITTATGTDRISFINNTITGNAGPSIDQYPSSAADLEWSGNTVSGNGTNTQLTSRGFSDPKPVANFTAPLTVQLGQPITFTNTSTDNGTIVENLWDLGEGIPVTTASPTYTYQKAGTYKVILGVWDNGGRASVKEQTVTVNAGPPDTTAPSAPGSLSAASKSNVTVTLSWTASTDNVAVVGYDVYKGGVLVGSTTGATTYTVTGLTPSTAYSFTVKAKDAAGNVSAASNTLNVTTDAGDTQAPTAPSGLTSPAKTDTSVSLSWTGSTDNVGVTGYNIYNGTSLVGTTTGATATTVTLTGLSTNTTYSFTVKAKDASNNLSAASNTLTVTTDPAANWVNCAGENNLCSFSGTKQVRYGAAGSYAYGTYTNSVMCSNNAFGTDPAPGQYKTCDVNLAGGGGDTQAPTAPSGLTSPSKTSSSVNLSWTASTDNVGVTGYNIYNGSSLAGSTTGATTYTVSGLSANTAYAFTVKAKDAAGNLSAASGTLNVTTNASSDTQAPTAPSGLTSPSKTSSSVNLSWTASTDNVGVTGYDIYNGSTLAGSTTGATTYTVSGLSASTAYTFTVKAKDAAGNLSAASSALNVTTNAGSTPTNGLIGTYYAGNFGTLAMTRTDATIDFDWGDGRPTGDVPGEWFTIRWTGKVQPQYSETYTFYTDTDDGVRLWVNGQQLINNWVSMNGELSATITLTAGTKYDIVMEYLENGGNAHAKLSWSSASQAKQVVPTGRLFTS
;
A
#
# COMPACT_ATOMS: atom_id res chain seq x y z
N MET A 1 34.71 -30.89 54.14
CA MET A 1 35.96 -31.49 54.66
C MET A 1 36.31 -32.71 53.81
N PRO A 2 37.58 -32.96 53.49
CA PRO A 2 38.50 -31.98 52.91
C PRO A 2 39.45 -32.60 51.83
N ARG A 3 40.15 -31.71 51.09
CA ARG A 3 41.59 -31.78 50.74
C ARG A 3 42.05 -32.91 49.80
N ASN A 4 43.04 -32.77 48.92
CA ASN A 4 44.24 -31.94 48.83
C ASN A 4 44.66 -32.03 47.33
N GLU A 5 45.01 -30.97 46.59
CA GLU A 5 46.07 -29.99 46.79
C GLU A 5 47.47 -30.64 46.83
N ARG A 6 48.36 -30.24 45.90
CA ARG A 6 49.71 -29.66 46.15
C ARG A 6 50.77 -30.03 45.09
N THR A 7 51.26 -29.03 44.33
CA THR A 7 52.50 -28.22 44.52
C THR A 7 53.67 -28.82 43.75
N GLY A 8 54.37 -28.10 42.87
CA GLY A 8 55.33 -27.01 43.15
C GLY A 8 56.67 -27.44 42.50
N THR A 9 57.69 -26.65 42.18
CA THR A 9 58.04 -25.24 42.39
C THR A 9 59.39 -24.98 41.69
N MET A 10 59.64 -23.72 41.26
CA MET A 10 60.93 -22.99 41.19
C MET A 10 61.99 -23.38 40.12
N LYS A 11 62.31 -22.54 39.12
CA LYS A 11 63.00 -21.21 39.06
C LYS A 11 64.53 -21.24 39.24
N SER A 12 65.30 -20.89 38.18
CA SER A 12 66.27 -19.75 38.11
C SER A 12 67.15 -19.83 36.83
N LYS A 13 67.06 -18.82 35.92
CA LYS A 13 68.05 -17.75 35.57
C LYS A 13 69.19 -18.21 34.62
N LEU A 14 69.64 -17.52 33.56
CA LEU A 14 69.43 -16.19 32.95
C LEU A 14 70.26 -16.16 31.63
N PHE A 15 69.78 -15.56 30.54
CA PHE A 15 70.46 -14.58 29.63
C PHE A 15 69.53 -14.24 28.46
N GLY A 16 69.40 -12.94 28.15
CA GLY A 16 68.34 -12.40 27.28
C GLY A 16 68.78 -12.03 25.86
N LEU A 17 67.80 -11.76 25.00
CA LEU A 17 67.79 -10.62 24.07
C LEU A 17 66.37 -10.44 23.51
N ILE A 18 65.98 -9.17 23.33
CA ILE A 18 64.63 -8.68 23.04
C ILE A 18 64.40 -8.65 21.52
N CYS A 19 63.27 -9.19 21.07
CA CYS A 19 62.56 -8.77 19.86
C CYS A 19 61.08 -9.12 20.00
N ALA A 20 60.23 -8.10 20.12
CA ALA A 20 58.78 -8.20 20.12
C ALA A 20 58.27 -8.12 18.68
N ALA A 21 57.60 -9.17 18.21
CA ALA A 21 56.78 -9.15 17.02
C ALA A 21 55.31 -9.31 17.46
N ALA A 22 54.53 -8.24 17.33
CA ALA A 22 53.09 -8.26 17.50
C ALA A 22 52.46 -9.05 16.34
N ILE A 23 51.81 -10.16 16.65
CA ILE A 23 51.00 -10.93 15.71
C ILE A 23 49.67 -10.19 15.55
N VAL A 24 49.42 -9.67 14.35
CA VAL A 24 48.11 -9.11 13.94
C VAL A 24 47.30 -10.24 13.33
N VAL A 25 46.21 -10.62 14.01
CA VAL A 25 45.23 -11.61 13.55
C VAL A 25 44.23 -10.91 12.61
N PRO A 26 43.89 -11.48 11.43
CA PRO A 26 42.86 -10.93 10.56
C PRO A 26 41.45 -11.17 11.15
N VAL A 27 40.63 -10.11 11.13
CA VAL A 27 39.25 -10.08 11.63
C VAL A 27 38.33 -10.88 10.70
N ILE A 28 37.67 -11.91 11.24
CA ILE A 28 36.64 -12.72 10.58
C ILE A 28 35.30 -11.95 10.63
N PRO A 29 34.52 -11.82 9.55
CA PRO A 29 33.14 -11.34 9.64
C PRO A 29 32.29 -12.38 10.39
N ALA A 30 31.65 -11.96 11.48
CA ALA A 30 30.84 -12.81 12.33
C ALA A 30 29.60 -13.36 11.58
N PRO A 31 29.13 -14.59 11.88
CA PRO A 31 27.87 -15.13 11.33
C PRO A 31 26.70 -14.20 11.67
N SER A 32 25.64 -14.19 10.85
CA SER A 32 24.37 -13.53 11.17
C SER A 32 23.92 -14.03 12.54
N ALA A 33 24.02 -13.16 13.55
CA ALA A 33 23.73 -13.49 14.92
C ALA A 33 22.27 -13.95 15.03
N PHE A 34 22.01 -14.97 15.84
CA PHE A 34 20.66 -15.22 16.34
C PHE A 34 20.09 -13.91 16.88
N ALA A 35 18.78 -13.68 16.69
CA ALA A 35 18.05 -12.57 17.31
C ALA A 35 18.55 -12.37 18.74
N ALA A 36 19.30 -11.30 18.93
CA ALA A 36 20.06 -11.08 20.14
C ALA A 36 19.17 -10.38 21.16
N THR A 37 19.35 -10.73 22.43
CA THR A 37 18.82 -9.94 23.54
C THR A 37 19.87 -8.92 23.93
N ILE A 38 19.63 -7.66 23.60
CA ILE A 38 20.52 -6.54 23.91
C ILE A 38 20.05 -5.90 25.22
N ASN A 39 20.80 -6.13 26.30
CA ASN A 39 20.46 -5.61 27.61
C ASN A 39 20.88 -4.14 27.74
N VAL A 40 19.93 -3.26 28.08
CA VAL A 40 20.17 -1.81 28.21
C VAL A 40 21.22 -1.45 29.26
N THR A 41 21.45 -2.33 30.26
CA THR A 41 22.50 -2.15 31.27
C THR A 41 23.91 -2.17 30.67
N ALA A 42 24.11 -2.85 29.53
CA ALA A 42 25.38 -2.82 28.81
C ALA A 42 25.69 -1.45 28.18
N PHE A 43 24.68 -0.58 28.07
CA PHE A 43 24.78 0.78 27.55
C PHE A 43 24.70 1.84 28.66
N GLY A 44 24.68 1.41 29.93
CA GLY A 44 24.70 2.29 31.10
C GLY A 44 23.32 2.63 31.67
N ALA A 45 22.23 2.04 31.19
CA ALA A 45 20.91 2.23 31.80
C ALA A 45 20.86 1.53 33.17
N SER A 46 20.22 2.16 34.16
CA SER A 46 20.10 1.67 35.53
C SER A 46 18.66 1.77 36.02
N GLY A 47 17.96 0.64 36.05
CA GLY A 47 16.60 0.57 36.61
C GLY A 47 16.54 0.70 38.14
N SER A 48 17.62 1.12 38.81
CA SER A 48 17.78 1.09 40.27
C SER A 48 18.01 2.47 40.89
N ASP A 49 18.14 3.51 40.07
CA ASP A 49 18.32 4.89 40.49
C ASP A 49 17.32 5.81 39.76
N THR A 50 17.53 7.12 39.84
CA THR A 50 16.67 8.13 39.21
C THR A 50 17.37 8.87 38.08
N ALA A 51 18.47 8.33 37.55
CA ALA A 51 19.18 8.93 36.44
C ALA A 51 18.37 8.76 35.14
N ASP A 52 18.58 9.66 34.19
CA ASP A 52 17.94 9.58 32.87
C ASP A 52 18.60 8.49 32.01
N ASP A 53 17.82 7.49 31.63
CA ASP A 53 18.24 6.30 30.88
C ASP A 53 18.10 6.46 29.36
N LEU A 54 17.58 7.59 28.89
CA LEU A 54 17.25 7.84 27.49
C LEU A 54 18.40 7.48 26.54
N THR A 55 19.61 8.00 26.81
CA THR A 55 20.76 7.80 25.92
C THR A 55 21.18 6.33 25.87
N ALA A 56 21.16 5.63 27.00
CA ALA A 56 21.53 4.22 27.07
C ALA A 56 20.53 3.34 26.34
N ILE A 57 19.22 3.57 26.55
CA ILE A 57 18.15 2.83 25.87
C ILE A 57 18.18 3.10 24.36
N GLN A 58 18.32 4.35 23.94
CA GLN A 58 18.39 4.69 22.51
C GLN A 58 19.63 4.09 21.85
N ASN A 59 20.78 4.06 22.53
CA ASN A 59 21.99 3.41 22.01
C ASN A 59 21.81 1.89 21.85
N ALA A 60 21.12 1.24 22.80
CA ALA A 60 20.77 -0.18 22.66
C ALA A 60 19.87 -0.41 21.43
N VAL A 61 18.83 0.42 21.22
CA VAL A 61 17.97 0.37 20.03
C VAL A 61 18.75 0.61 18.74
N ASN A 62 19.65 1.59 18.72
CA ASN A 62 20.47 1.88 17.55
C ASN A 62 21.38 0.69 17.18
N SER A 63 21.91 0.00 18.20
CA SER A 63 22.76 -1.19 18.03
C SER A 63 22.02 -2.46 17.59
N ALA A 64 20.71 -2.53 17.85
CA ALA A 64 19.87 -3.69 17.53
C ALA A 64 19.69 -3.90 16.02
N ALA A 65 19.78 -5.14 15.57
CA ALA A 65 19.45 -5.56 14.21
C ALA A 65 17.97 -6.01 14.11
N VAL A 66 17.47 -6.15 12.88
CA VAL A 66 16.13 -6.71 12.63
C VAL A 66 16.04 -8.10 13.27
N GLY A 67 15.00 -8.32 14.08
CA GLY A 67 14.76 -9.53 14.85
C GLY A 67 15.26 -9.46 16.30
N ASP A 68 16.13 -8.52 16.65
CA ASP A 68 16.67 -8.40 18.00
C ASP A 68 15.63 -7.89 19.00
N THR A 69 15.86 -8.21 20.28
CA THR A 69 15.12 -7.68 21.42
C THR A 69 16.01 -6.78 22.26
N VAL A 70 15.67 -5.49 22.36
CA VAL A 70 16.21 -4.58 23.37
C VAL A 70 15.48 -4.85 24.68
N TYR A 71 16.22 -5.37 25.66
CA TYR A 71 15.67 -5.86 26.92
C TYR A 71 15.97 -4.91 28.07
N LEU A 72 14.92 -4.51 28.78
CA LEU A 72 14.96 -3.72 30.01
C LEU A 72 14.71 -4.65 31.20
N PRO A 73 15.74 -5.02 31.99
CA PRO A 73 15.58 -5.80 33.21
C PRO A 73 14.58 -5.16 34.20
N ALA A 74 14.15 -5.92 35.21
CA ALA A 74 13.28 -5.42 36.27
C ALA A 74 13.89 -4.16 36.93
N GLY A 75 13.09 -3.14 37.15
CA GLY A 75 13.53 -1.83 37.63
C GLY A 75 12.66 -0.67 37.12
N THR A 76 12.99 0.56 37.54
CA THR A 76 12.37 1.80 37.05
C THR A 76 13.38 2.60 36.25
N TYR A 77 13.08 2.85 34.98
CA TYR A 77 13.93 3.60 34.05
C TYR A 77 13.31 4.96 33.76
N TYR A 78 14.09 6.03 33.89
CA TYR A 78 13.59 7.39 33.72
C TYR A 78 13.94 7.94 32.34
N LEU A 79 13.00 8.63 31.70
CA LEU A 79 13.19 9.23 30.38
C LEU A 79 12.95 10.74 30.39
N SER A 80 13.89 11.50 29.82
CA SER A 80 13.76 12.95 29.57
C SER A 80 13.24 13.31 28.16
N ALA A 81 13.21 12.35 27.23
CA ALA A 81 12.65 12.48 25.88
C ALA A 81 12.12 11.11 25.39
N ASN A 82 11.59 11.07 24.16
CA ASN A 82 11.10 9.84 23.55
C ASN A 82 12.24 8.93 23.06
N VAL A 83 12.02 7.62 23.11
CA VAL A 83 12.84 6.61 22.43
C VAL A 83 12.24 6.37 21.04
N ASN A 84 13.06 6.50 19.99
CA ASN A 84 12.66 6.18 18.63
C ASN A 84 12.84 4.68 18.38
N GLY A 85 11.78 4.01 17.95
CA GLY A 85 11.81 2.60 17.58
C GLY A 85 12.58 2.35 16.28
N LYS A 86 12.76 1.07 15.96
CA LYS A 86 13.51 0.62 14.78
C LYS A 86 12.79 -0.57 14.13
N THR A 87 12.75 -0.58 12.80
CA THR A 87 12.09 -1.63 12.01
C THR A 87 12.57 -3.02 12.43
N GLY A 88 11.62 -3.91 12.72
CA GLY A 88 11.88 -5.30 13.11
C GLY A 88 12.48 -5.48 14.50
N VAL A 89 12.59 -4.44 15.33
CA VAL A 89 13.17 -4.54 16.69
C VAL A 89 12.06 -4.60 17.73
N LYS A 90 12.18 -5.53 18.68
CA LYS A 90 11.34 -5.59 19.88
C LYS A 90 12.02 -4.82 21.01
N ILE A 91 11.28 -3.98 21.72
CA ILE A 91 11.71 -3.34 22.99
C ILE A 91 10.82 -3.89 24.09
N ALA A 92 11.40 -4.61 25.04
CA ALA A 92 10.63 -5.35 26.04
C ALA A 92 11.22 -5.27 27.45
N GLY A 93 10.34 -5.24 28.45
CA GLY A 93 10.72 -5.34 29.85
C GLY A 93 10.84 -6.79 30.31
N ALA A 94 11.26 -6.98 31.57
CA ALA A 94 11.22 -8.27 32.25
C ALA A 94 9.79 -8.78 32.52
N GLY A 95 8.81 -7.89 32.42
CA GLY A 95 7.41 -8.16 32.66
C GLY A 95 6.65 -6.90 33.03
N ARG A 96 5.36 -6.88 32.69
CA ARG A 96 4.44 -5.75 32.92
C ARG A 96 4.47 -5.22 34.35
N ASP A 97 4.66 -6.08 35.34
CA ASP A 97 4.66 -5.74 36.77
C ASP A 97 6.08 -5.59 37.37
N SER A 98 7.14 -5.78 36.57
CA SER A 98 8.53 -5.81 37.04
C SER A 98 9.40 -4.72 36.45
N THR A 99 9.09 -4.24 35.24
CA THR A 99 9.81 -3.15 34.58
C THR A 99 8.89 -1.95 34.42
N THR A 100 9.33 -0.78 34.87
CA THR A 100 8.63 0.50 34.70
C THR A 100 9.51 1.47 33.90
N VAL A 101 8.97 2.05 32.85
CA VAL A 101 9.53 3.24 32.17
C VAL A 101 8.71 4.44 32.64
N LYS A 102 9.38 5.46 33.16
CA LYS A 102 8.76 6.58 33.86
C LYS A 102 9.26 7.91 33.32
N MET A 103 8.36 8.90 33.23
CA MET A 103 8.77 10.23 32.81
C MET A 103 9.56 10.95 33.90
N THR A 104 10.71 11.51 33.55
CA THR A 104 11.49 12.38 34.44
C THR A 104 10.71 13.66 34.73
N SER A 105 10.57 14.01 36.00
CA SER A 105 9.83 15.20 36.45
C SER A 105 10.36 16.47 35.77
N GLY A 106 9.46 17.29 35.23
CA GLY A 106 9.79 18.55 34.54
C GLY A 106 10.13 18.42 33.05
N SER A 107 10.12 17.21 32.47
CA SER A 107 10.31 17.01 31.03
C SER A 107 9.07 17.47 30.22
N SER A 108 9.25 17.73 28.92
CA SER A 108 8.21 18.33 28.07
C SER A 108 7.87 17.54 26.79
N PHE A 109 8.35 16.30 26.66
CA PHE A 109 8.05 15.45 25.50
C PHE A 109 6.66 14.80 25.61
N ASP A 110 6.13 14.38 24.46
CA ASP A 110 4.72 14.01 24.28
C ASP A 110 4.46 12.50 24.15
N LYS A 111 5.51 11.65 24.07
CA LYS A 111 5.41 10.18 23.97
C LYS A 111 6.63 9.42 24.50
N PHE A 112 6.47 8.26 25.11
CA PHE A 112 7.63 7.43 25.51
C PHE A 112 8.31 6.78 24.32
N PHE A 113 7.52 6.12 23.45
CA PHE A 113 8.03 5.41 22.28
C PHE A 113 7.40 5.95 21.00
N TYR A 114 8.23 6.22 20.00
CA TYR A 114 7.79 6.70 18.70
C TYR A 114 8.21 5.75 17.58
N LEU A 115 7.24 5.11 16.94
CA LEU A 115 7.41 4.19 15.83
C LEU A 115 7.02 4.90 14.53
N HIS A 116 7.87 5.83 14.07
CA HIS A 116 7.61 6.66 12.88
C HIS A 116 8.30 6.08 11.64
N ASN A 117 7.53 5.76 10.59
CA ASN A 117 8.01 5.08 9.39
C ASN A 117 8.78 3.78 9.72
N VAL A 118 8.29 3.07 10.73
CA VAL A 118 8.87 1.85 11.26
C VAL A 118 7.86 0.73 11.09
N SER A 119 8.32 -0.45 10.67
CA SER A 119 7.47 -1.62 10.48
C SER A 119 7.93 -2.79 11.33
N ASN A 120 7.01 -3.68 11.70
CA ASN A 120 7.28 -4.89 12.48
C ASN A 120 8.03 -4.63 13.80
N ALA A 121 7.89 -3.45 14.39
CA ALA A 121 8.43 -3.15 15.70
C ALA A 121 7.44 -3.55 16.80
N GLU A 122 7.94 -3.97 17.96
CA GLU A 122 7.11 -4.38 19.09
C GLU A 122 7.55 -3.67 20.37
N ILE A 123 6.60 -3.10 21.11
CA ILE A 123 6.81 -2.62 22.48
C ILE A 123 5.99 -3.50 23.41
N ALA A 124 6.64 -4.15 24.39
CA ALA A 124 5.95 -5.13 25.23
C ALA A 124 6.47 -5.25 26.67
N ASP A 125 5.69 -5.93 27.51
CA ASP A 125 6.14 -6.49 28.79
C ASP A 125 6.67 -5.46 29.81
N MET A 126 6.05 -4.28 29.92
CA MET A 126 6.45 -3.24 30.86
C MET A 126 5.29 -2.32 31.29
N THR A 127 5.50 -1.57 32.37
CA THR A 127 4.67 -0.42 32.77
C THR A 127 5.23 0.87 32.18
N LEU A 128 4.40 1.70 31.57
CA LEU A 128 4.67 3.06 31.10
C LEU A 128 3.93 4.04 32.02
N ASP A 129 4.67 4.70 32.92
CA ASP A 129 4.16 5.59 33.96
C ASP A 129 4.39 7.05 33.57
N GLY A 130 3.34 7.74 33.13
CA GLY A 130 3.38 9.15 32.76
C GLY A 130 3.68 10.10 33.93
N ASN A 131 3.72 9.61 35.16
CA ASN A 131 4.04 10.37 36.37
C ASN A 131 3.15 11.61 36.58
N GLY A 132 1.90 11.54 36.14
CA GLY A 132 0.97 12.69 36.20
C GLY A 132 1.36 13.82 35.24
N SER A 133 2.11 13.53 34.18
CA SER A 133 2.55 14.52 33.20
C SER A 133 1.37 15.16 32.47
N THR A 134 1.40 16.49 32.36
CA THR A 134 0.43 17.27 31.59
C THR A 134 0.85 17.48 30.12
N THR A 135 2.02 16.97 29.71
CA THR A 135 2.56 17.12 28.35
C THR A 135 2.56 15.81 27.57
N LEU A 136 2.57 14.65 28.24
CA LEU A 136 2.47 13.34 27.57
C LEU A 136 1.09 13.18 26.92
N LEU A 137 1.08 13.11 25.59
CA LEU A 137 -0.10 12.90 24.77
C LEU A 137 -0.32 11.42 24.41
N SER A 138 0.72 10.59 24.49
CA SER A 138 0.60 9.13 24.39
C SER A 138 1.73 8.44 25.14
N ALA A 139 1.61 7.14 25.38
CA ALA A 139 2.75 6.33 25.80
C ALA A 139 3.49 5.78 24.58
N ILE A 140 2.74 5.34 23.56
CA ILE A 140 3.30 4.85 22.30
C ILE A 140 2.53 5.47 21.15
N THR A 141 3.25 6.02 20.18
CA THR A 141 2.69 6.42 18.87
C THR A 141 3.31 5.57 17.76
N SER A 142 2.46 4.88 16.99
CA SER A 142 2.81 4.30 15.69
C SER A 142 2.32 5.22 14.59
N GLU A 143 3.22 5.69 13.74
CA GLU A 143 2.90 6.65 12.68
C GLU A 143 3.51 6.20 11.35
N SER A 144 2.66 6.05 10.33
CA SER A 144 3.06 5.64 8.98
C SER A 144 3.85 4.31 8.95
N GLY A 145 3.51 3.39 9.86
CA GLY A 145 4.17 2.08 10.02
C GLY A 145 3.27 0.91 9.61
N ASP A 146 3.86 -0.28 9.47
CA ASP A 146 3.13 -1.51 9.13
C ASP A 146 3.49 -2.66 10.08
N GLY A 147 2.49 -3.40 10.58
CA GLY A 147 2.71 -4.60 11.39
C GLY A 147 3.31 -4.35 12.78
N ASN A 148 3.25 -3.10 13.28
CA ASN A 148 3.73 -2.75 14.61
C ASN A 148 2.83 -3.33 15.70
N LYS A 149 3.39 -3.52 16.90
CA LYS A 149 2.71 -4.20 18.00
C LYS A 149 2.92 -3.50 19.34
N MET A 150 1.83 -3.35 20.10
CA MET A 150 1.79 -2.78 21.45
C MET A 150 1.10 -3.81 22.36
N ARG A 151 1.89 -4.60 23.11
CA ARG A 151 1.39 -5.86 23.70
C ARG A 151 1.74 -6.00 25.17
N HIS A 152 0.80 -6.48 25.97
CA HIS A 152 1.07 -6.84 27.37
C HIS A 152 1.69 -5.69 28.20
N LEU A 153 1.25 -4.46 27.95
CA LEU A 153 1.71 -3.25 28.64
C LEU A 153 0.80 -2.88 29.81
N ARG A 154 1.32 -2.09 30.75
CA ARG A 154 0.49 -1.25 31.61
C ARG A 154 0.79 0.21 31.33
N VAL A 155 -0.17 1.00 30.89
CA VAL A 155 0.00 2.45 30.70
C VAL A 155 -0.81 3.19 31.76
N LYS A 156 -0.20 4.16 32.45
CA LYS A 156 -0.89 4.90 33.49
C LYS A 156 -0.45 6.35 33.66
N ASP A 157 -1.36 7.14 34.23
CA ASP A 157 -1.11 8.47 34.80
C ASP A 157 -0.64 9.52 33.77
N LEU A 158 -1.29 9.56 32.61
CA LEU A 158 -1.16 10.62 31.59
C LEU A 158 -2.20 11.71 31.89
N ALA A 159 -1.78 12.88 32.38
CA ALA A 159 -2.67 13.90 32.94
C ALA A 159 -2.91 15.11 32.02
N ALA A 160 -2.46 15.07 30.76
CA ALA A 160 -2.77 16.11 29.79
C ALA A 160 -4.29 16.33 29.68
N SER A 161 -4.72 17.58 29.73
CA SER A 161 -6.14 17.98 29.80
C SER A 161 -6.61 18.86 28.65
N ALA A 162 -5.68 19.42 27.87
CA ALA A 162 -5.96 20.32 26.77
C ALA A 162 -5.47 19.73 25.44
N GLY A 163 -6.10 20.14 24.35
CA GLY A 163 -5.75 19.71 23.00
C GLY A 163 -6.35 18.37 22.63
N PHE A 164 -5.71 17.72 21.66
CA PHE A 164 -6.19 16.47 21.07
C PHE A 164 -5.49 15.28 21.72
N GLY A 165 -6.18 14.62 22.64
CA GLY A 165 -5.66 13.55 23.49
C GLY A 165 -5.60 13.97 24.97
N PRO A 166 -4.92 13.21 25.84
CA PRO A 166 -4.00 12.13 25.51
C PRO A 166 -4.70 10.84 25.08
N PHE A 167 -4.06 10.07 24.22
CA PHE A 167 -4.42 8.70 23.86
C PHE A 167 -3.27 7.79 24.27
N ALA A 168 -3.46 6.90 25.24
CA ALA A 168 -2.36 6.09 25.79
C ALA A 168 -1.62 5.29 24.71
N LEU A 169 -2.36 4.66 23.79
CA LEU A 169 -1.82 3.90 22.66
C LEU A 169 -2.42 4.47 21.36
N TYR A 170 -1.55 4.95 20.46
CA TYR A 170 -1.98 5.78 19.34
C TYR A 170 -1.42 5.28 17.99
N GLY A 171 -2.31 4.97 17.04
CA GLY A 171 -2.00 4.69 15.63
C GLY A 171 -2.42 5.83 14.71
N ILE A 172 -1.51 6.25 13.82
CA ILE A 172 -1.68 7.30 12.81
C ILE A 172 -1.23 6.73 11.47
N GLY A 173 -2.13 6.64 10.48
CA GLY A 173 -1.80 6.12 9.15
C GLY A 173 -1.05 4.78 9.17
N SER A 174 -1.30 3.94 10.17
CA SER A 174 -0.58 2.68 10.38
C SER A 174 -1.41 1.50 9.90
N THR A 175 -0.76 0.54 9.24
CA THR A 175 -1.42 -0.68 8.74
C THR A 175 -1.07 -1.90 9.59
N HIS A 176 -2.00 -2.83 9.76
CA HIS A 176 -1.82 -4.05 10.56
C HIS A 176 -1.30 -3.80 11.99
N LEU A 177 -1.71 -2.69 12.60
CA LEU A 177 -1.32 -2.34 13.97
C LEU A 177 -2.03 -3.27 14.96
N GLU A 178 -1.25 -3.92 15.82
CA GLU A 178 -1.79 -4.75 16.90
C GLU A 178 -1.65 -4.06 18.26
N ILE A 179 -2.78 -3.93 18.97
CA ILE A 179 -2.88 -3.40 20.33
C ILE A 179 -3.59 -4.46 21.17
N SER A 180 -2.81 -5.30 21.88
CA SER A 180 -3.35 -6.46 22.59
C SER A 180 -2.92 -6.59 24.04
N ASP A 181 -3.83 -7.12 24.88
CA ASP A 181 -3.54 -7.57 26.25
C ASP A 181 -2.98 -6.46 27.18
N ASN A 182 -3.30 -5.19 26.89
CA ASN A 182 -2.82 -4.05 27.65
C ASN A 182 -3.74 -3.68 28.82
N ILE A 183 -3.17 -3.05 29.84
CA ILE A 183 -3.91 -2.41 30.94
C ILE A 183 -3.66 -0.90 30.84
N VAL A 184 -4.69 -0.11 30.56
CA VAL A 184 -4.60 1.36 30.51
C VAL A 184 -5.42 1.95 31.64
N THR A 185 -4.83 2.83 32.45
CA THR A 185 -5.53 3.47 33.58
C THR A 185 -5.22 4.96 33.67
N ASN A 186 -6.17 5.79 34.09
CA ASN A 186 -5.93 7.21 34.41
C ASN A 186 -5.31 8.00 33.24
N THR A 187 -5.92 7.92 32.05
CA THR A 187 -5.45 8.62 30.86
C THR A 187 -6.38 9.76 30.49
N GLY A 188 -5.89 10.99 30.59
CA GLY A 188 -6.60 12.19 30.19
C GLY A 188 -7.92 12.38 30.93
N VAL A 189 -8.00 12.02 32.21
CA VAL A 189 -9.24 12.02 33.01
C VAL A 189 -9.99 13.37 32.97
N ASN A 190 -9.25 14.47 32.81
CA ASN A 190 -9.79 15.83 32.71
C ASN A 190 -9.83 16.38 31.26
N SER A 191 -9.56 15.55 30.25
CA SER A 191 -9.51 15.93 28.83
C SER A 191 -10.79 15.58 28.09
N ASP A 192 -11.23 16.51 27.23
CA ASP A 192 -12.35 16.32 26.31
C ASP A 192 -12.06 15.29 25.21
N TRP A 193 -10.80 14.91 25.02
CA TRP A 193 -10.36 13.90 24.05
C TRP A 193 -9.58 12.76 24.70
N GLY A 194 -9.43 12.77 26.03
CA GLY A 194 -8.67 11.75 26.74
C GLY A 194 -9.23 10.35 26.50
N GLY A 195 -8.39 9.42 26.04
CA GLY A 195 -8.80 8.05 25.80
C GLY A 195 -7.70 7.01 25.94
N GLY A 196 -8.09 5.73 25.95
CA GLY A 196 -7.13 4.64 26.09
C GLY A 196 -6.42 4.34 24.78
N VAL A 197 -7.18 4.08 23.73
CA VAL A 197 -6.67 3.73 22.41
C VAL A 197 -7.26 4.68 21.38
N ARG A 198 -6.43 5.16 20.45
CA ARG A 198 -6.91 5.75 19.21
C ARG A 198 -6.18 5.17 18.02
N VAL A 199 -6.92 4.83 16.97
CA VAL A 199 -6.40 4.47 15.65
C VAL A 199 -7.10 5.35 14.63
N GLY A 200 -6.34 6.16 13.90
CA GLY A 200 -6.93 7.12 12.99
C GLY A 200 -6.06 7.46 11.78
N TRP A 201 -6.54 8.43 11.00
CA TRP A 201 -5.80 9.08 9.92
C TRP A 201 -5.38 8.11 8.80
N GLY A 202 -6.33 7.34 8.25
CA GLY A 202 -6.07 6.38 7.18
C GLY A 202 -5.34 5.11 7.64
N SER A 203 -5.39 4.79 8.93
CA SER A 203 -4.90 3.50 9.43
C SER A 203 -5.74 2.35 8.86
N SER A 204 -5.25 1.12 8.80
CA SER A 204 -6.10 0.00 8.35
C SER A 204 -5.70 -1.34 8.97
N TYR A 205 -6.64 -2.28 9.02
CA TYR A 205 -6.42 -3.63 9.58
C TYR A 205 -5.94 -3.62 11.03
N ALA A 206 -6.40 -2.65 11.82
CA ALA A 206 -6.03 -2.57 13.23
C ALA A 206 -6.69 -3.68 14.04
N LEU A 207 -5.90 -4.35 14.87
CA LEU A 207 -6.35 -5.40 15.79
C LEU A 207 -6.27 -4.87 17.23
N ILE A 208 -7.42 -4.62 17.85
CA ILE A 208 -7.53 -4.07 19.21
C ILE A 208 -8.22 -5.12 20.08
N GLU A 209 -7.43 -5.94 20.76
CA GLU A 209 -7.93 -7.14 21.43
C GLU A 209 -7.57 -7.27 22.92
N ASN A 210 -8.53 -7.72 23.72
CA ASN A 210 -8.31 -8.11 25.13
C ASN A 210 -7.66 -7.01 26.01
N ASN A 211 -7.88 -5.74 25.69
CA ASN A 211 -7.37 -4.64 26.51
C ASN A 211 -8.33 -4.34 27.67
N THR A 212 -7.76 -4.00 28.82
CA THR A 212 -8.50 -3.47 29.98
C THR A 212 -8.20 -1.98 30.09
N ILE A 213 -9.20 -1.13 29.84
CA ILE A 213 -9.08 0.33 29.85
C ILE A 213 -9.97 0.87 30.97
N ALA A 214 -9.38 1.68 31.86
CA ALA A 214 -10.12 2.29 32.95
C ALA A 214 -9.79 3.77 33.19
N ASN A 215 -10.77 4.54 33.66
CA ASN A 215 -10.62 5.94 34.09
C ASN A 215 -10.02 6.82 32.99
N THR A 216 -10.83 7.17 31.98
CA THR A 216 -10.44 8.06 30.88
C THR A 216 -11.35 9.27 30.79
N GLY A 217 -10.88 10.30 30.07
CA GLY A 217 -11.60 11.58 29.93
C GLY A 217 -12.91 11.47 29.15
N ARG A 218 -12.83 11.23 27.84
CA ARG A 218 -13.99 11.05 26.96
C ARG A 218 -14.25 9.57 26.71
N GLY A 219 -13.25 8.80 26.28
CA GLY A 219 -13.55 7.45 25.80
C GLY A 219 -12.50 6.37 26.01
N GLY A 220 -12.86 5.14 25.64
CA GLY A 220 -11.98 3.99 25.77
C GLY A 220 -11.16 3.77 24.50
N ILE A 221 -11.85 3.43 23.41
CA ILE A 221 -11.26 3.05 22.13
C ILE A 221 -11.91 3.88 21.02
N PHE A 222 -11.09 4.58 20.24
CA PHE A 222 -11.53 5.34 19.07
C PHE A 222 -10.89 4.77 17.80
N VAL A 223 -11.70 4.41 16.81
CA VAL A 223 -11.24 4.12 15.45
C VAL A 223 -11.98 5.06 14.50
N ASN A 224 -11.26 5.96 13.86
CA ASN A 224 -11.89 7.02 13.07
C ASN A 224 -11.03 7.50 11.90
N ASP A 225 -11.54 8.49 11.17
CA ASP A 225 -10.81 9.23 10.13
C ASP A 225 -10.22 8.28 9.06
N ASP A 226 -11.11 7.62 8.31
CA ASP A 226 -10.79 6.73 7.18
C ASP A 226 -10.05 5.44 7.58
N SER A 227 -10.33 4.92 8.78
CA SER A 227 -9.64 3.74 9.32
C SER A 227 -10.41 2.43 9.15
N ALA A 228 -10.31 1.82 7.97
CA ALA A 228 -11.07 0.61 7.60
C ALA A 228 -10.47 -0.72 8.12
N TYR A 229 -11.29 -1.77 8.11
CA TYR A 229 -10.94 -3.16 8.45
C TYR A 229 -10.50 -3.36 9.91
N ALA A 230 -11.01 -2.57 10.84
CA ALA A 230 -10.65 -2.70 12.25
C ALA A 230 -11.38 -3.85 12.93
N VAL A 231 -10.68 -4.53 13.85
CA VAL A 231 -11.24 -5.56 14.74
C VAL A 231 -11.08 -5.10 16.18
N VAL A 232 -12.19 -4.80 16.84
CA VAL A 232 -12.25 -4.41 18.25
C VAL A 232 -12.95 -5.53 19.04
N ARG A 233 -12.17 -6.38 19.70
CA ARG A 233 -12.69 -7.61 20.29
C ARG A 233 -12.23 -7.87 21.73
N GLY A 234 -13.14 -8.32 22.59
CA GLY A 234 -12.77 -8.85 23.91
C GLY A 234 -12.25 -7.81 24.89
N ASN A 235 -12.43 -6.52 24.62
CA ASN A 235 -11.93 -5.45 25.48
C ASN A 235 -12.88 -5.21 26.66
N THR A 236 -12.32 -4.80 27.80
CA THR A 236 -13.06 -4.32 28.97
C THR A 236 -12.79 -2.82 29.16
N VAL A 237 -13.82 -2.00 29.08
CA VAL A 237 -13.73 -0.54 29.13
C VAL A 237 -14.64 -0.01 30.25
N THR A 238 -14.05 0.61 31.28
CA THR A 238 -14.78 1.03 32.49
C THR A 238 -14.36 2.41 33.00
N GLY A 239 -15.23 3.15 33.67
CA GLY A 239 -14.92 4.49 34.16
C GLY A 239 -14.55 5.47 33.04
N THR A 240 -15.14 5.33 31.85
CA THR A 240 -15.01 6.32 30.78
C THR A 240 -15.88 7.55 31.07
N GLY A 241 -15.68 8.62 30.30
CA GLY A 241 -16.53 9.82 30.42
C GLY A 241 -16.36 10.61 31.71
N LYS A 242 -15.16 10.62 32.32
CA LYS A 242 -14.90 11.42 33.52
C LYS A 242 -14.92 12.92 33.27
N LYS A 243 -14.79 13.34 32.00
CA LYS A 243 -14.81 14.74 31.59
C LYS A 243 -16.00 15.10 30.69
N MET A 244 -16.22 14.33 29.63
CA MET A 244 -17.32 14.51 28.67
C MET A 244 -18.03 13.17 28.47
N GLU A 245 -18.88 13.05 27.45
CA GLU A 245 -19.67 11.86 27.14
C GLU A 245 -18.83 10.58 27.24
N GLY A 246 -19.30 9.58 28.01
CA GLY A 246 -18.62 8.30 28.23
C GLY A 246 -18.65 7.38 27.01
N LEU A 247 -17.90 7.73 25.98
CA LEU A 247 -17.78 6.96 24.74
C LEU A 247 -16.83 5.77 24.96
N GLY A 248 -17.37 4.63 25.34
CA GLY A 248 -16.57 3.44 25.57
C GLY A 248 -15.80 2.98 24.33
N ILE A 249 -16.53 2.73 23.23
CA ILE A 249 -15.95 2.36 21.94
C ILE A 249 -16.64 3.17 20.84
N GLU A 250 -15.88 3.74 19.91
CA GLU A 250 -16.40 4.49 18.77
C GLU A 250 -15.71 4.05 17.47
N LEU A 251 -16.51 3.71 16.46
CA LEU A 251 -16.14 3.69 15.05
C LEU A 251 -16.81 4.87 14.35
N HIS A 252 -16.04 5.79 13.77
CA HIS A 252 -16.60 7.04 13.23
C HIS A 252 -15.92 7.49 11.93
N THR A 253 -16.74 7.74 10.89
CA THR A 253 -16.32 8.21 9.54
C THR A 253 -15.43 7.24 8.79
N ASN A 254 -16.02 6.54 7.81
CA ASN A 254 -15.33 5.66 6.86
C ASN A 254 -14.47 4.57 7.53
N ALA A 255 -14.88 4.09 8.70
CA ALA A 255 -14.28 2.94 9.38
C ALA A 255 -14.83 1.62 8.83
N ASP A 256 -14.95 1.54 7.50
CA ASP A 256 -15.72 0.51 6.80
C ASP A 256 -15.13 -0.90 7.03
N TYR A 257 -15.96 -1.93 6.86
CA TYR A 257 -15.57 -3.34 6.96
C TYR A 257 -14.99 -3.73 8.34
N SER A 258 -15.52 -3.14 9.41
CA SER A 258 -15.01 -3.30 10.77
C SER A 258 -15.95 -4.09 11.68
N ILE A 259 -15.39 -4.65 12.76
CA ILE A 259 -16.09 -5.49 13.74
C ILE A 259 -15.87 -4.94 15.15
N ILE A 260 -16.96 -4.80 15.91
CA ILE A 260 -16.97 -4.59 17.36
C ILE A 260 -17.64 -5.80 18.00
N GLU A 261 -16.89 -6.67 18.67
CA GLU A 261 -17.50 -7.87 19.24
C GLU A 261 -16.95 -8.35 20.58
N ASN A 262 -17.84 -8.96 21.38
CA ASN A 262 -17.48 -9.56 22.67
C ASN A 262 -16.80 -8.59 23.65
N ASN A 263 -17.08 -7.29 23.56
CA ASN A 263 -16.54 -6.29 24.48
C ASN A 263 -17.47 -6.09 25.68
N ASN A 264 -16.89 -5.68 26.81
CA ASN A 264 -17.62 -5.26 28.01
C ASN A 264 -17.35 -3.76 28.25
N VAL A 265 -18.39 -2.94 28.15
CA VAL A 265 -18.29 -1.48 28.15
C VAL A 265 -19.25 -0.93 29.20
N ASP A 266 -18.86 0.12 29.92
CA ASP A 266 -19.71 0.73 30.94
C ASP A 266 -20.86 1.56 30.36
N HIS A 267 -20.61 2.32 29.30
CA HIS A 267 -21.56 3.32 28.82
C HIS A 267 -22.02 3.12 27.39
N TRP A 268 -21.15 3.33 26.39
CA TRP A 268 -21.59 3.60 25.02
C TRP A 268 -20.69 2.94 23.97
N ILE A 269 -21.28 2.16 23.08
CA ILE A 269 -20.68 1.72 21.82
C ILE A 269 -21.34 2.50 20.67
N SER A 270 -20.55 3.27 19.93
CA SER A 270 -21.00 4.01 18.75
C SER A 270 -20.35 3.47 17.47
N ALA A 271 -21.14 3.25 16.43
CA ALA A 271 -20.67 2.92 15.09
C ALA A 271 -21.45 3.74 14.08
N VAL A 272 -20.83 4.78 13.51
CA VAL A 272 -21.54 5.78 12.72
C VAL A 272 -20.77 6.19 11.47
N ARG A 273 -21.51 6.59 10.42
CA ARG A 273 -20.96 7.09 9.15
C ARG A 273 -19.95 6.14 8.51
N SER A 274 -20.25 4.84 8.57
CA SER A 274 -19.39 3.77 8.06
C SER A 274 -20.26 2.69 7.41
N LYS A 275 -19.64 1.76 6.67
CA LYS A 275 -20.32 0.70 5.92
C LYS A 275 -19.81 -0.68 6.29
N TYR A 276 -20.64 -1.71 6.13
CA TYR A 276 -20.28 -3.11 6.36
C TYR A 276 -19.77 -3.36 7.78
N ILE A 277 -20.51 -2.87 8.78
CA ILE A 277 -20.13 -2.94 10.19
C ILE A 277 -20.88 -4.06 10.92
N ALA A 278 -20.13 -4.80 11.73
CA ALA A 278 -20.68 -5.77 12.67
C ALA A 278 -20.53 -5.28 14.12
N VAL A 279 -21.64 -5.20 14.85
CA VAL A 279 -21.65 -4.94 16.30
C VAL A 279 -22.28 -6.15 16.98
N ARG A 280 -21.46 -7.06 17.55
CA ARG A 280 -21.94 -8.38 17.99
C ARG A 280 -21.56 -8.76 19.43
N ASN A 281 -22.51 -9.34 20.16
CA ASN A 281 -22.26 -10.00 21.44
C ASN A 281 -21.55 -9.12 22.49
N ASN A 282 -21.72 -7.80 22.42
CA ASN A 282 -21.16 -6.88 23.40
C ASN A 282 -22.07 -6.76 24.62
N VAL A 283 -21.47 -6.46 25.77
CA VAL A 283 -22.18 -6.10 27.01
C VAL A 283 -21.95 -4.62 27.28
N VAL A 284 -23.03 -3.87 27.41
CA VAL A 284 -23.02 -2.46 27.80
C VAL A 284 -23.76 -2.30 29.12
N LYS A 285 -23.02 -1.99 30.19
CA LYS A 285 -23.53 -1.96 31.56
C LYS A 285 -22.67 -1.11 32.50
N ALA A 286 -23.27 -0.05 33.05
CA ALA A 286 -22.63 0.74 34.09
C ALA A 286 -22.69 -0.01 35.43
N ASN A 287 -21.53 -0.20 36.08
CA ASN A 287 -21.43 -0.95 37.35
C ASN A 287 -21.34 -0.06 38.58
N ASP A 288 -21.18 1.25 38.41
CA ASP A 288 -21.01 2.24 39.49
C ASP A 288 -22.28 3.09 39.73
N GLY A 289 -23.38 2.75 39.03
CA GLY A 289 -24.66 3.47 39.12
C GLY A 289 -24.71 4.79 38.34
N SER A 290 -23.67 5.10 37.56
CA SER A 290 -23.69 6.24 36.64
C SER A 290 -24.68 6.02 35.49
N VAL A 291 -25.09 7.13 34.88
CA VAL A 291 -26.02 7.16 33.75
C VAL A 291 -25.35 7.82 32.56
N GLY A 292 -25.09 7.04 31.52
CA GLY A 292 -24.61 7.50 30.22
C GLY A 292 -25.75 7.89 29.28
N ASN A 293 -25.39 8.52 28.15
CA ASN A 293 -26.36 8.95 27.14
C ASN A 293 -26.97 7.76 26.39
N MET A 294 -26.14 6.92 25.76
CA MET A 294 -26.61 5.80 24.93
C MET A 294 -25.87 4.51 25.25
N GLY A 295 -26.54 3.38 25.06
CA GLY A 295 -25.92 2.05 25.12
C GLY A 295 -25.28 1.67 23.80
N LEU A 296 -26.10 1.46 22.78
CA LEU A 296 -25.66 1.26 21.41
C LEU A 296 -26.16 2.41 20.54
N GLU A 297 -25.27 3.02 19.78
CA GLU A 297 -25.63 3.95 18.71
C GLU A 297 -25.07 3.43 17.40
N VAL A 298 -25.94 3.05 16.46
CA VAL A 298 -25.51 2.47 15.18
C VAL A 298 -26.17 3.21 14.01
N MET A 299 -25.34 3.83 13.18
CA MET A 299 -25.73 4.57 11.97
C MET A 299 -24.80 4.19 10.81
N VAL A 300 -25.01 3.00 10.29
CA VAL A 300 -24.15 2.43 9.25
C VAL A 300 -24.97 2.01 8.04
N ASP A 301 -24.31 1.87 6.90
CA ASP A 301 -24.87 1.23 5.71
C ASP A 301 -24.40 -0.24 5.67
N HIS A 302 -25.30 -1.18 5.36
CA HIS A 302 -25.03 -2.62 5.42
C HIS A 302 -24.53 -3.11 6.80
N GLY A 303 -25.28 -2.79 7.85
CA GLY A 303 -24.93 -3.10 9.25
C GLY A 303 -25.58 -4.35 9.80
N VAL A 304 -24.85 -5.09 10.64
CA VAL A 304 -25.41 -6.15 11.49
C VAL A 304 -25.14 -5.84 12.96
N THR A 305 -26.22 -5.69 13.73
CA THR A 305 -26.16 -5.50 15.18
C THR A 305 -26.82 -6.71 15.84
N SER A 306 -26.02 -7.63 16.38
CA SER A 306 -26.50 -8.95 16.80
C SER A 306 -26.10 -9.36 18.23
N GLY A 307 -27.04 -9.88 19.01
CA GLY A 307 -26.73 -10.57 20.26
C GLY A 307 -26.17 -9.70 21.39
N ASN A 308 -26.26 -8.37 21.30
CA ASN A 308 -25.74 -7.47 22.32
C ASN A 308 -26.67 -7.41 23.54
N LEU A 309 -26.09 -7.17 24.72
CA LEU A 309 -26.81 -6.88 25.97
C LEU A 309 -26.56 -5.44 26.39
N VAL A 310 -27.63 -4.66 26.53
CA VAL A 310 -27.60 -3.35 27.19
C VAL A 310 -28.44 -3.45 28.47
N ASP A 311 -27.80 -3.27 29.63
CA ASP A 311 -28.40 -3.53 30.94
C ASP A 311 -28.21 -2.38 31.93
N GLY A 312 -29.13 -1.41 31.88
CA GLY A 312 -29.20 -0.27 32.80
C GLY A 312 -28.04 0.72 32.72
N GLY A 313 -28.28 1.93 33.24
CA GLY A 313 -27.27 2.99 33.27
C GLY A 313 -27.14 3.79 31.97
N GLN A 314 -28.12 3.72 31.06
CA GLN A 314 -28.17 4.57 29.86
C GLN A 314 -29.53 5.27 29.74
N GLN A 315 -29.54 6.50 29.22
CA GLN A 315 -30.77 7.19 28.85
C GLN A 315 -31.47 6.41 27.73
N VAL A 316 -30.73 6.08 26.68
CA VAL A 316 -31.24 5.33 25.53
C VAL A 316 -30.49 4.00 25.41
N GLY A 317 -31.21 2.89 25.39
CA GLY A 317 -30.59 1.55 25.29
C GLY A 317 -29.97 1.32 23.91
N MET A 318 -30.77 1.51 22.87
CA MET A 318 -30.32 1.47 21.47
C MET A 318 -30.81 2.71 20.72
N GLN A 319 -29.96 3.26 19.86
CA GLN A 319 -30.27 4.38 19.01
C GLN A 319 -29.87 4.07 17.57
N GLN A 320 -30.80 4.36 16.67
CA GLN A 320 -30.51 4.55 15.26
C GLN A 320 -30.93 5.98 14.92
N SER A 321 -30.00 6.77 14.40
CA SER A 321 -30.26 8.16 13.98
C SER A 321 -30.24 8.30 12.46
N PRO A 322 -30.70 9.42 11.89
CA PRO A 322 -30.91 9.56 10.46
C PRO A 322 -29.64 9.28 9.65
N GLY A 323 -29.76 8.40 8.66
CA GLY A 323 -28.66 7.98 7.78
C GLY A 323 -29.16 6.91 6.81
N THR A 324 -28.52 6.84 5.64
CA THR A 324 -28.90 5.93 4.55
C THR A 324 -28.37 4.52 4.81
N GLY A 325 -29.19 3.49 4.59
CA GLY A 325 -28.68 2.13 4.40
C GLY A 325 -29.51 1.00 4.99
N TYR A 326 -29.04 -0.22 4.71
CA TYR A 326 -29.64 -1.48 5.13
C TYR A 326 -29.04 -1.97 6.45
N GLN A 327 -29.87 -2.24 7.46
CA GLN A 327 -29.39 -2.74 8.74
C GLN A 327 -30.28 -3.85 9.30
N LEU A 328 -29.61 -4.89 9.79
CA LEU A 328 -30.22 -6.02 10.48
C LEU A 328 -29.89 -5.96 11.98
N TRP A 329 -30.93 -5.78 12.79
CA TRP A 329 -30.86 -5.78 14.24
C TRP A 329 -31.45 -7.08 14.76
N ASN A 330 -30.63 -7.99 15.28
CA ASN A 330 -31.13 -9.32 15.65
C ASN A 330 -30.68 -9.79 17.04
N TYR A 331 -31.56 -10.43 17.81
CA TYR A 331 -31.23 -11.02 19.12
C TYR A 331 -30.61 -10.07 20.16
N ASN A 332 -30.76 -8.75 20.03
CA ASN A 332 -30.28 -7.82 21.05
C ASN A 332 -31.24 -7.83 22.26
N THR A 333 -30.69 -7.71 23.46
CA THR A 333 -31.45 -7.57 24.70
C THR A 333 -31.16 -6.23 25.33
N VAL A 334 -32.20 -5.42 25.51
CA VAL A 334 -32.16 -4.14 26.19
C VAL A 334 -33.04 -4.22 27.42
N GLN A 335 -32.48 -3.92 28.58
CA GLN A 335 -33.22 -4.00 29.83
C GLN A 335 -32.82 -2.95 30.86
N ASN A 336 -33.73 -2.66 31.78
CA ASN A 336 -33.51 -1.78 32.95
C ASN A 336 -33.04 -0.36 32.56
N ILE A 337 -33.40 0.10 31.37
CA ILE A 337 -32.98 1.40 30.82
C ILE A 337 -33.70 2.56 31.52
N VAL A 338 -33.03 3.72 31.57
CA VAL A 338 -33.54 4.93 32.22
C VAL A 338 -34.69 5.54 31.43
N MET A 339 -34.54 5.72 30.12
CA MET A 339 -35.53 6.43 29.31
C MET A 339 -36.19 5.60 28.21
N TRP A 340 -35.50 5.40 27.08
CA TRP A 340 -36.01 4.64 25.93
C TRP A 340 -35.19 3.38 25.71
N GLY A 341 -35.82 2.22 25.67
CA GLY A 341 -35.15 0.98 25.24
C GLY A 341 -34.58 1.07 23.82
N MET A 342 -35.33 1.67 22.90
CA MET A 342 -34.90 1.99 21.53
C MET A 342 -35.41 3.37 21.13
N GLN A 343 -34.57 4.13 20.45
CA GLN A 343 -34.97 5.35 19.76
C GLN A 343 -34.61 5.26 18.27
N LEU A 344 -35.64 5.28 17.43
CA LEU A 344 -35.54 5.50 15.99
C LEU A 344 -35.76 6.99 15.72
N GLN A 345 -34.75 7.67 15.17
CA GLN A 345 -34.86 9.09 14.85
C GLN A 345 -34.90 9.29 13.32
N GLY A 346 -35.99 9.88 12.82
CA GLY A 346 -36.22 10.12 11.39
C GLY A 346 -36.08 11.57 10.92
N ALA A 347 -35.54 12.52 11.69
CA ALA A 347 -35.41 13.92 11.25
C ALA A 347 -34.04 14.54 11.59
N GLY A 348 -33.40 15.18 10.60
CA GLY A 348 -32.19 15.99 10.83
C GLY A 348 -31.39 16.47 9.61
N THR A 349 -31.46 15.84 8.42
CA THR A 349 -30.50 16.16 7.34
C THR A 349 -31.02 16.04 5.90
N GLY A 350 -32.32 15.86 5.68
CA GLY A 350 -32.90 15.63 4.34
C GLY A 350 -32.69 14.21 3.79
N GLN A 351 -31.82 13.39 4.40
CA GLN A 351 -31.59 12.00 3.98
C GLN A 351 -32.86 11.17 4.24
N THR A 352 -33.54 10.72 3.18
CA THR A 352 -34.68 9.81 3.28
C THR A 352 -34.22 8.39 2.93
N GLU A 353 -34.69 7.42 3.73
CA GLU A 353 -34.67 5.96 3.58
C GLU A 353 -33.80 5.20 4.60
N GLN A 354 -34.47 4.79 5.70
CA GLN A 354 -33.95 3.85 6.69
C GLN A 354 -34.45 2.44 6.33
N TYR A 355 -33.57 1.51 5.97
CA TYR A 355 -33.98 0.12 5.72
C TYR A 355 -33.62 -0.75 6.93
N GLN A 356 -34.52 -0.82 7.90
CA GLN A 356 -34.23 -1.44 9.21
C GLN A 356 -35.06 -2.70 9.43
N TYR A 357 -34.39 -3.79 9.78
CA TYR A 357 -35.05 -5.05 10.14
C TYR A 357 -34.71 -5.44 11.59
N PHE A 358 -35.68 -5.32 12.49
CA PHE A 358 -35.60 -5.74 13.88
C PHE A 358 -36.15 -7.15 14.02
N TYR A 359 -35.28 -8.12 14.22
CA TYR A 359 -35.61 -9.53 14.31
C TYR A 359 -35.31 -10.12 15.70
N LYS A 360 -36.33 -10.59 16.42
CA LYS A 360 -36.17 -11.28 17.71
C LYS A 360 -35.35 -10.52 18.77
N ASN A 361 -35.43 -9.19 18.78
CA ASN A 361 -34.87 -8.36 19.86
C ASN A 361 -35.80 -8.37 21.09
N THR A 362 -35.25 -8.03 22.25
CA THR A 362 -35.99 -7.95 23.52
C THR A 362 -35.79 -6.58 24.17
N TRP A 363 -36.88 -5.90 24.50
CA TRP A 363 -36.90 -4.67 25.29
C TRP A 363 -37.74 -4.88 26.55
N LYS A 364 -37.12 -4.84 27.74
CA LYS A 364 -37.84 -5.17 28.98
C LYS A 364 -37.46 -4.36 30.21
N ASN A 365 -38.39 -4.27 31.15
CA ASN A 365 -38.15 -3.78 32.50
C ASN A 365 -37.60 -2.35 32.60
N GLY A 366 -37.86 -1.46 31.61
CA GLY A 366 -37.56 -0.04 31.76
C GLY A 366 -38.40 0.56 32.92
N ALA A 367 -37.79 1.31 33.83
CA ALA A 367 -38.49 1.82 35.01
C ALA A 367 -39.16 3.18 34.77
N ALA A 368 -40.35 3.38 35.33
CA ALA A 368 -40.99 4.69 35.41
C ALA A 368 -40.66 5.40 36.74
N GLY A 369 -40.74 6.73 36.75
CA GLY A 369 -40.30 7.60 37.82
C GLY A 369 -38.78 7.67 38.02
N ASN A 370 -37.95 7.35 37.02
CA ASN A 370 -36.50 7.35 37.21
C ASN A 370 -35.97 8.80 37.36
N PRO A 371 -35.38 9.17 38.52
CA PRO A 371 -34.95 10.56 38.76
C PRO A 371 -33.78 11.01 37.89
N ALA A 372 -33.05 10.08 37.26
CA ALA A 372 -31.94 10.39 36.37
C ALA A 372 -32.38 10.59 34.91
N ALA A 373 -33.67 10.48 34.59
CA ALA A 373 -34.16 10.64 33.23
C ALA A 373 -33.94 12.05 32.70
N ALA A 374 -33.30 12.17 31.54
CA ALA A 374 -33.04 13.45 30.89
C ALA A 374 -34.33 14.20 30.52
N TYR A 375 -35.39 13.45 30.18
CA TYR A 375 -36.72 13.99 29.91
C TYR A 375 -37.74 13.34 30.87
N PRO A 376 -38.03 13.97 32.02
CA PRO A 376 -38.99 13.44 32.98
C PRO A 376 -40.35 13.16 32.33
N GLY A 377 -40.92 11.98 32.59
CA GLY A 377 -42.17 11.56 31.98
C GLY A 377 -42.01 10.96 30.59
N TYR A 378 -40.79 10.58 30.18
CA TYR A 378 -40.51 9.70 29.04
C TYR A 378 -39.80 8.42 29.46
N ASP A 379 -39.53 8.27 30.75
CA ASP A 379 -38.83 7.18 31.36
C ASP A 379 -39.61 5.86 31.41
N GLY A 380 -38.93 4.75 31.11
CA GLY A 380 -39.56 3.43 31.06
C GLY A 380 -40.40 3.17 29.80
N ASN A 381 -40.21 3.94 28.72
CA ASN A 381 -40.74 3.61 27.40
C ASN A 381 -39.83 2.58 26.71
N ALA A 382 -40.40 1.58 26.03
CA ALA A 382 -39.59 0.57 25.34
C ALA A 382 -39.08 1.04 23.98
N VAL A 383 -39.95 1.16 22.97
CA VAL A 383 -39.54 1.54 21.62
C VAL A 383 -40.17 2.89 21.28
N ARG A 384 -39.35 3.86 20.89
CA ARG A 384 -39.79 5.15 20.37
C ARG A 384 -39.50 5.25 18.88
N ILE A 385 -40.56 5.50 18.10
CA ILE A 385 -40.53 5.78 16.67
C ILE A 385 -40.78 7.28 16.50
N HIS A 386 -39.78 8.00 15.99
CA HIS A 386 -39.78 9.45 15.92
C HIS A 386 -39.40 9.99 14.53
N GLY A 387 -39.93 11.16 14.16
CA GLY A 387 -39.60 11.83 12.89
C GLY A 387 -40.18 11.11 11.66
N ASP A 388 -39.60 11.34 10.48
CA ASP A 388 -40.08 10.78 9.20
C ASP A 388 -39.56 9.36 8.96
N THR A 389 -39.76 8.47 9.94
CA THR A 389 -39.31 7.08 9.91
C THR A 389 -40.12 6.24 8.91
N LYS A 390 -39.45 5.54 7.98
CA LYS A 390 -40.06 4.66 6.97
C LYS A 390 -39.27 3.38 6.75
N ASN A 391 -39.88 2.36 6.12
CA ASN A 391 -39.27 1.09 5.70
C ASN A 391 -38.69 0.27 6.87
N ILE A 392 -39.48 0.14 7.94
CA ILE A 392 -39.08 -0.56 9.17
C ILE A 392 -39.88 -1.85 9.34
N VAL A 393 -39.19 -2.94 9.69
CA VAL A 393 -39.82 -4.20 10.05
C VAL A 393 -39.46 -4.57 11.50
N PHE A 394 -40.47 -4.79 12.34
CA PHE A 394 -40.37 -5.44 13.62
C PHE A 394 -40.96 -6.85 13.51
N ASP A 395 -40.10 -7.87 13.50
CA ASP A 395 -40.47 -9.27 13.35
C ASP A 395 -40.02 -10.12 14.55
N GLY A 396 -40.98 -10.73 15.25
CA GLY A 396 -40.70 -11.69 16.31
C GLY A 396 -40.07 -11.09 17.58
N ASN A 397 -40.15 -9.76 17.78
CA ASN A 397 -39.54 -9.10 18.94
C ASN A 397 -40.39 -9.25 20.20
N GLN A 398 -39.76 -9.03 21.36
CA GLN A 398 -40.37 -9.09 22.69
C GLN A 398 -40.30 -7.71 23.37
N ILE A 399 -41.46 -7.15 23.75
CA ILE A 399 -41.58 -5.87 24.46
C ILE A 399 -42.33 -6.11 25.77
N LEU A 400 -41.58 -6.22 26.87
CA LEU A 400 -42.06 -6.87 28.09
C LEU A 400 -41.93 -5.97 29.35
N ASN A 401 -43.00 -5.81 30.12
CA ASN A 401 -42.94 -5.28 31.49
C ASN A 401 -42.27 -3.90 31.64
N ASN A 402 -42.38 -3.03 30.65
CA ASN A 402 -41.84 -1.67 30.75
C ASN A 402 -42.80 -0.79 31.55
N GLY A 403 -42.25 0.14 32.33
CA GLY A 403 -42.97 0.99 33.27
C GLY A 403 -43.88 2.02 32.62
N ARG A 404 -43.79 2.22 31.30
CA ARG A 404 -44.67 3.08 30.52
C ARG A 404 -45.06 2.44 29.18
N LYS A 405 -44.96 3.18 28.07
CA LYS A 405 -45.46 2.73 26.76
C LYS A 405 -44.56 1.63 26.21
N ALA A 406 -45.17 0.63 25.59
CA ALA A 406 -44.41 -0.37 24.84
C ALA A 406 -43.87 0.21 23.53
N ILE A 407 -44.74 0.78 22.70
CA ILE A 407 -44.37 1.43 21.43
C ILE A 407 -44.94 2.84 21.42
N GLU A 408 -44.06 3.82 21.47
CA GLU A 408 -44.37 5.24 21.31
C GLU A 408 -44.18 5.65 19.86
N ILE A 409 -45.20 6.30 19.28
CA ILE A 409 -45.12 6.88 17.93
C ILE A 409 -45.40 8.37 18.05
N THR A 410 -44.41 9.19 17.71
CA THR A 410 -44.67 10.62 17.56
C THR A 410 -45.36 10.82 16.22
N THR A 411 -46.55 11.43 16.20
CA THR A 411 -47.45 11.56 15.04
C THR A 411 -46.91 12.46 13.91
N ALA A 412 -45.62 12.38 13.59
CA ALA A 412 -45.00 13.08 12.49
C ALA A 412 -45.58 12.59 11.16
N THR A 413 -45.80 13.51 10.22
CA THR A 413 -46.51 13.25 8.96
C THR A 413 -45.78 12.27 8.05
N GLY A 414 -44.45 12.17 8.14
CA GLY A 414 -43.65 11.25 7.33
C GLY A 414 -43.41 9.87 7.93
N THR A 415 -43.96 9.56 9.11
CA THR A 415 -43.93 8.17 9.63
C THR A 415 -44.88 7.30 8.81
N ASP A 416 -44.37 6.32 8.06
CA ASP A 416 -45.15 5.43 7.19
C ASP A 416 -44.40 4.11 6.90
N ARG A 417 -45.03 3.14 6.23
CA ARG A 417 -44.37 1.90 5.76
C ARG A 417 -43.69 1.10 6.87
N ILE A 418 -44.44 0.84 7.95
CA ILE A 418 -43.94 0.05 9.08
C ILE A 418 -44.67 -1.29 9.18
N SER A 419 -43.93 -2.35 9.47
CA SER A 419 -44.47 -3.69 9.69
C SER A 419 -44.20 -4.15 11.11
N PHE A 420 -45.26 -4.55 11.83
CA PHE A 420 -45.19 -5.24 13.11
C PHE A 420 -45.75 -6.64 12.93
N ILE A 421 -44.85 -7.63 12.92
CA ILE A 421 -45.15 -9.02 12.60
C ILE A 421 -44.70 -9.92 13.76
N ASN A 422 -45.58 -10.83 14.22
CA ASN A 422 -45.24 -11.88 15.19
C ASN A 422 -44.61 -11.38 16.53
N ASN A 423 -44.81 -10.12 16.91
CA ASN A 423 -44.22 -9.58 18.13
C ASN A 423 -45.01 -9.99 19.38
N THR A 424 -44.33 -10.10 20.51
CA THR A 424 -44.95 -10.28 21.83
C THR A 424 -44.87 -8.98 22.61
N ILE A 425 -46.02 -8.37 22.91
CA ILE A 425 -46.13 -7.09 23.62
C ILE A 425 -46.96 -7.31 24.88
N THR A 426 -46.30 -7.45 26.04
CA THR A 426 -47.01 -7.83 27.27
C THR A 426 -46.52 -7.15 28.54
N GLY A 427 -47.44 -6.92 29.48
CA GLY A 427 -47.11 -6.48 30.84
C GLY A 427 -46.64 -5.03 30.98
N ASN A 428 -46.66 -4.23 29.91
CA ASN A 428 -46.21 -2.83 29.96
C ASN A 428 -47.26 -1.97 30.68
N ALA A 429 -46.86 -1.08 31.59
CA ALA A 429 -47.82 -0.34 32.42
C ALA A 429 -48.63 0.70 31.62
N GLY A 430 -48.11 1.16 30.48
CA GLY A 430 -48.81 2.02 29.53
C GLY A 430 -49.44 1.23 28.37
N PRO A 431 -49.93 1.94 27.34
CA PRO A 431 -50.41 1.33 26.10
C PRO A 431 -49.37 0.44 25.42
N SER A 432 -49.87 -0.62 24.77
CA SER A 432 -49.08 -1.50 23.89
C SER A 432 -48.56 -0.77 22.64
N ILE A 433 -49.29 0.22 22.14
CA ILE A 433 -48.85 1.10 21.06
C ILE A 433 -49.69 2.40 21.05
N ASP A 434 -49.07 3.52 20.67
CA ASP A 434 -49.77 4.76 20.33
C ASP A 434 -50.57 4.66 19.02
N GLN A 435 -51.39 5.67 18.73
CA GLN A 435 -52.11 5.72 17.46
C GLN A 435 -51.15 5.89 16.28
N TYR A 436 -51.35 5.07 15.24
CA TYR A 436 -50.61 5.21 13.99
C TYR A 436 -51.07 6.46 13.23
N PRO A 437 -50.18 7.27 12.63
CA PRO A 437 -50.55 8.51 11.96
C PRO A 437 -51.67 8.30 10.94
N SER A 438 -52.68 9.15 10.92
CA SER A 438 -53.79 9.04 9.95
C SER A 438 -53.35 9.36 8.51
N SER A 439 -52.28 10.13 8.36
CA SER A 439 -51.67 10.47 7.06
C SER A 439 -50.89 9.31 6.42
N ALA A 440 -50.49 8.31 7.20
CA ALA A 440 -49.69 7.17 6.71
C ALA A 440 -50.53 6.25 5.82
N ALA A 441 -49.99 5.79 4.69
CA ALA A 441 -50.71 4.88 3.80
C ALA A 441 -50.56 3.42 4.23
N ASP A 442 -49.35 3.02 4.61
CA ASP A 442 -48.92 1.63 4.67
C ASP A 442 -48.64 1.17 6.10
N LEU A 443 -49.33 0.10 6.52
CA LEU A 443 -49.13 -0.52 7.83
C LEU A 443 -49.44 -2.01 7.78
N GLU A 444 -48.46 -2.84 8.16
CA GLU A 444 -48.66 -4.26 8.43
C GLU A 444 -48.70 -4.47 9.95
N TRP A 445 -49.83 -4.96 10.44
CA TRP A 445 -49.99 -5.40 11.83
C TRP A 445 -50.54 -6.81 11.83
N SER A 446 -49.69 -7.82 12.00
CA SER A 446 -50.05 -9.22 11.82
C SER A 446 -49.35 -10.15 12.82
N GLY A 447 -50.04 -11.20 13.28
CA GLY A 447 -49.45 -12.21 14.17
C GLY A 447 -49.00 -11.74 15.56
N ASN A 448 -49.25 -10.48 15.94
CA ASN A 448 -48.79 -9.94 17.22
C ASN A 448 -49.62 -10.48 18.39
N THR A 449 -48.94 -10.87 19.47
CA THR A 449 -49.55 -11.26 20.75
C THR A 449 -49.52 -10.06 21.70
N VAL A 450 -50.70 -9.52 22.04
CA VAL A 450 -50.83 -8.31 22.89
C VAL A 450 -51.68 -8.63 24.11
N SER A 451 -51.11 -8.53 25.31
CA SER A 451 -51.79 -8.88 26.56
C SER A 451 -51.26 -8.15 27.79
N GLY A 452 -52.09 -7.94 28.81
CA GLY A 452 -51.63 -7.44 30.12
C GLY A 452 -50.96 -6.06 30.12
N ASN A 453 -51.10 -5.26 29.05
CA ASN A 453 -50.61 -3.89 29.02
C ASN A 453 -51.63 -2.93 29.65
N GLY A 454 -51.23 -1.71 30.01
CA GLY A 454 -52.13 -0.65 30.50
C GLY A 454 -53.33 -0.46 29.59
N THR A 455 -53.10 -0.49 28.28
CA THR A 455 -54.13 -0.80 27.27
C THR A 455 -53.60 -1.76 26.21
N ASN A 456 -54.38 -2.79 25.88
CA ASN A 456 -54.06 -3.74 24.80
C ASN A 456 -54.54 -3.21 23.43
N THR A 457 -54.11 -2.00 23.08
CA THR A 457 -54.31 -1.42 21.75
C THR A 457 -53.81 -2.36 20.65
N GLN A 458 -54.67 -2.63 19.67
CA GLN A 458 -54.34 -3.36 18.46
C GLN A 458 -54.61 -2.43 17.28
N LEU A 459 -53.64 -2.31 16.36
CA LEU A 459 -53.83 -1.52 15.15
C LEU A 459 -54.54 -2.35 14.08
N THR A 460 -55.34 -1.68 13.24
CA THR A 460 -55.87 -2.30 12.02
C THR A 460 -54.83 -2.15 10.92
N SER A 461 -54.39 -3.26 10.33
CA SER A 461 -53.49 -3.22 9.18
C SER A 461 -54.15 -2.48 8.01
N ARG A 462 -53.38 -1.60 7.35
CA ARG A 462 -53.82 -0.87 6.15
C ARG A 462 -53.40 -1.59 4.85
N GLY A 463 -52.51 -2.56 4.97
CA GLY A 463 -51.89 -3.26 3.85
C GLY A 463 -50.72 -2.49 3.26
N PHE A 464 -50.05 -3.12 2.30
CA PHE A 464 -49.07 -2.49 1.42
C PHE A 464 -49.54 -2.73 -0.02
N SER A 465 -49.33 -1.76 -0.90
CA SER A 465 -49.62 -1.93 -2.33
C SER A 465 -48.66 -2.93 -3.01
N ASP A 466 -47.47 -3.09 -2.43
CA ASP A 466 -46.40 -3.98 -2.82
C ASP A 466 -46.27 -5.17 -1.84
N PRO A 467 -46.37 -6.44 -2.32
CA PRO A 467 -46.05 -7.62 -1.52
C PRO A 467 -44.60 -7.57 -1.01
N LYS A 468 -44.33 -8.22 0.14
CA LYS A 468 -42.95 -8.34 0.63
C LYS A 468 -42.21 -9.51 -0.04
N PRO A 469 -40.89 -9.44 -0.17
CA PRO A 469 -40.10 -10.55 -0.69
C PRO A 469 -40.17 -11.75 0.26
N VAL A 470 -39.85 -12.94 -0.26
CA VAL A 470 -39.72 -14.18 0.52
C VAL A 470 -38.24 -14.55 0.58
N ALA A 471 -37.59 -14.24 1.71
CA ALA A 471 -36.23 -14.64 2.00
C ALA A 471 -36.11 -16.17 2.09
N ASN A 472 -35.17 -16.74 1.36
CA ASN A 472 -34.83 -18.15 1.50
C ASN A 472 -33.40 -18.45 1.02
N PHE A 473 -32.79 -19.49 1.57
CA PHE A 473 -31.51 -19.99 1.09
C PHE A 473 -31.32 -21.47 1.44
N THR A 474 -30.31 -22.09 0.84
CA THR A 474 -29.86 -23.44 1.14
C THR A 474 -28.39 -23.46 1.50
N ALA A 475 -28.03 -24.22 2.53
CA ALA A 475 -26.66 -24.50 2.94
C ALA A 475 -26.62 -25.78 3.79
N PRO A 476 -25.49 -26.48 3.88
CA PRO A 476 -25.29 -27.57 4.84
C PRO A 476 -25.63 -27.14 6.29
N LEU A 477 -26.35 -28.00 7.03
CA LEU A 477 -26.66 -27.76 8.45
C LEU A 477 -25.49 -28.08 9.39
N THR A 478 -24.55 -28.91 8.91
CA THR A 478 -23.41 -29.36 9.69
C THR A 478 -22.19 -29.44 8.79
N VAL A 479 -21.09 -28.85 9.24
CA VAL A 479 -19.80 -28.86 8.53
C VAL A 479 -18.65 -29.09 9.50
N GLN A 480 -17.46 -29.34 8.99
CA GLN A 480 -16.23 -29.35 9.77
C GLN A 480 -15.59 -27.96 9.77
N LEU A 481 -14.89 -27.63 10.84
CA LEU A 481 -14.03 -26.45 10.89
C LEU A 481 -13.08 -26.39 9.67
N GLY A 482 -12.93 -25.23 9.05
CA GLY A 482 -12.08 -25.07 7.86
C GLY A 482 -12.71 -25.51 6.53
N GLN A 483 -13.88 -26.15 6.53
CA GLN A 483 -14.60 -26.49 5.29
C GLN A 483 -15.31 -25.26 4.71
N PRO A 484 -15.08 -24.89 3.43
CA PRO A 484 -15.84 -23.84 2.77
C PRO A 484 -17.31 -24.22 2.59
N ILE A 485 -18.21 -23.29 2.92
CA ILE A 485 -19.66 -23.45 2.81
C ILE A 485 -20.21 -22.44 1.81
N THR A 486 -20.93 -22.89 0.79
CA THR A 486 -21.70 -22.01 -0.09
C THR A 486 -23.12 -21.88 0.42
N PHE A 487 -23.54 -20.63 0.69
CA PHE A 487 -24.90 -20.26 1.03
C PHE A 487 -25.63 -19.84 -0.24
N THR A 488 -26.49 -20.70 -0.77
CA THR A 488 -27.19 -20.44 -2.05
C THR A 488 -28.51 -19.75 -1.77
N ASN A 489 -28.61 -18.48 -2.15
CA ASN A 489 -29.82 -17.68 -2.02
C ASN A 489 -30.89 -18.12 -3.03
N THR A 490 -32.06 -18.43 -2.51
CA THR A 490 -33.23 -18.88 -3.27
C THR A 490 -34.43 -17.97 -2.97
N SER A 491 -34.17 -16.72 -2.58
CA SER A 491 -35.20 -15.74 -2.26
C SER A 491 -35.97 -15.36 -3.52
N THR A 492 -37.27 -15.07 -3.35
CA THR A 492 -38.16 -14.70 -4.45
C THR A 492 -38.90 -13.42 -4.12
N ASP A 493 -39.18 -12.62 -5.14
CA ASP A 493 -39.98 -11.42 -5.01
C ASP A 493 -40.87 -11.24 -6.25
N ASN A 494 -41.95 -10.47 -6.14
CA ASN A 494 -42.80 -10.12 -7.29
C ASN A 494 -42.30 -8.87 -8.05
N GLY A 495 -41.28 -8.20 -7.52
CA GLY A 495 -40.47 -7.17 -8.17
C GLY A 495 -39.00 -7.59 -8.24
N THR A 496 -38.10 -6.71 -7.82
CA THR A 496 -36.66 -6.95 -7.80
C THR A 496 -36.15 -6.89 -6.37
N ILE A 497 -35.46 -7.94 -5.93
CA ILE A 497 -34.64 -7.89 -4.72
C ILE A 497 -33.45 -6.96 -5.00
N VAL A 498 -33.40 -5.83 -4.30
CA VAL A 498 -32.35 -4.81 -4.47
C VAL A 498 -31.19 -5.00 -3.50
N GLU A 499 -31.41 -5.68 -2.38
CA GLU A 499 -30.36 -5.92 -1.39
C GLU A 499 -30.45 -7.29 -0.73
N ASN A 500 -29.27 -7.86 -0.44
CA ASN A 500 -29.09 -9.07 0.35
C ASN A 500 -28.11 -8.75 1.47
N LEU A 501 -28.49 -8.93 2.73
CA LEU A 501 -27.59 -8.72 3.86
C LEU A 501 -27.47 -9.99 4.69
N TRP A 502 -26.28 -10.57 4.71
CA TRP A 502 -25.96 -11.78 5.45
C TRP A 502 -25.30 -11.47 6.79
N ASP A 503 -25.89 -12.00 7.85
CA ASP A 503 -25.22 -12.26 9.12
C ASP A 503 -24.82 -13.74 9.15
N LEU A 504 -23.54 -14.04 8.92
CA LEU A 504 -23.04 -15.42 8.97
C LEU A 504 -22.73 -15.89 10.40
N GLY A 505 -22.97 -15.06 11.42
CA GLY A 505 -22.64 -15.34 12.82
C GLY A 505 -21.15 -15.21 13.17
N GLU A 506 -20.29 -14.88 12.20
CA GLU A 506 -18.87 -14.57 12.34
C GLU A 506 -18.46 -13.59 11.23
N GLY A 507 -17.44 -12.76 11.47
CA GLY A 507 -16.87 -11.87 10.46
C GLY A 507 -17.73 -10.62 10.18
N ILE A 508 -17.46 -9.93 9.08
CA ILE A 508 -18.23 -8.76 8.65
C ILE A 508 -19.55 -9.16 7.95
N PRO A 509 -20.54 -8.25 7.82
CA PRO A 509 -21.71 -8.50 6.98
C PRO A 509 -21.33 -8.74 5.52
N VAL A 510 -22.10 -9.58 4.81
CA VAL A 510 -21.84 -9.90 3.40
C VAL A 510 -23.06 -9.55 2.55
N THR A 511 -22.84 -8.94 1.38
CA THR A 511 -23.92 -8.57 0.45
C THR A 511 -23.95 -9.32 -0.87
N THR A 512 -22.96 -10.19 -1.09
CA THR A 512 -22.98 -11.11 -2.22
C THR A 512 -24.22 -11.98 -2.14
N ALA A 513 -24.99 -12.07 -3.22
CA ALA A 513 -26.27 -12.78 -3.24
C ALA A 513 -26.14 -14.22 -2.70
N SER A 514 -25.14 -14.98 -3.16
CA SER A 514 -24.82 -16.34 -2.65
C SER A 514 -23.35 -16.43 -2.24
N PRO A 515 -22.99 -16.17 -0.97
CA PRO A 515 -21.60 -16.14 -0.54
C PRO A 515 -21.04 -17.54 -0.25
N THR A 516 -19.71 -17.66 -0.32
CA THR A 516 -18.98 -18.81 0.24
C THR A 516 -18.16 -18.35 1.44
N TYR A 517 -18.22 -19.09 2.56
CA TYR A 517 -17.56 -18.70 3.81
C TYR A 517 -16.93 -19.91 4.51
N THR A 518 -15.82 -19.68 5.20
CA THR A 518 -15.09 -20.69 5.99
C THR A 518 -14.96 -20.21 7.42
N TYR A 519 -15.63 -20.89 8.35
CA TYR A 519 -15.57 -20.57 9.78
C TYR A 519 -14.17 -20.83 10.35
N GLN A 520 -13.73 -19.93 11.23
CA GLN A 520 -12.42 -20.01 11.88
C GLN A 520 -12.49 -20.63 13.28
N LYS A 521 -13.71 -20.80 13.82
CA LYS A 521 -13.94 -21.46 15.11
C LYS A 521 -15.05 -22.49 14.99
N ALA A 522 -14.92 -23.55 15.80
CA ALA A 522 -16.00 -24.51 15.97
C ALA A 522 -17.09 -23.89 16.83
N GLY A 523 -18.34 -24.23 16.55
CA GLY A 523 -19.46 -23.62 17.25
C GLY A 523 -20.78 -23.81 16.51
N THR A 524 -21.82 -23.24 17.09
CA THR A 524 -23.13 -23.17 16.46
C THR A 524 -23.38 -21.72 16.07
N TYR A 525 -23.57 -21.51 14.77
CA TYR A 525 -23.75 -20.19 14.18
C TYR A 525 -25.19 -20.04 13.70
N LYS A 526 -25.79 -18.89 14.03
CA LYS A 526 -27.06 -18.47 13.42
C LYS A 526 -26.74 -17.72 12.15
N VAL A 527 -27.12 -18.28 11.02
CA VAL A 527 -26.98 -17.64 9.71
C VAL A 527 -28.30 -17.00 9.35
N ILE A 528 -28.29 -15.69 9.13
CA ILE A 528 -29.48 -14.90 8.81
C ILE A 528 -29.25 -14.17 7.49
N LEU A 529 -30.17 -14.35 6.54
CA LEU A 529 -30.25 -13.57 5.31
C LEU A 529 -31.43 -12.60 5.44
N GLY A 530 -31.17 -11.30 5.41
CA GLY A 530 -32.18 -10.28 5.16
C GLY A 530 -32.21 -9.91 3.68
N VAL A 531 -33.40 -9.81 3.09
CA VAL A 531 -33.57 -9.31 1.71
C VAL A 531 -34.52 -8.14 1.69
N TRP A 532 -34.20 -7.14 0.87
CA TRP A 532 -35.06 -5.99 0.60
C TRP A 532 -35.41 -5.92 -0.88
N ASP A 533 -36.65 -5.56 -1.18
CA ASP A 533 -37.11 -5.31 -2.55
C ASP A 533 -37.05 -3.83 -2.92
N ASN A 534 -37.33 -3.54 -4.19
CA ASN A 534 -37.37 -2.19 -4.74
C ASN A 534 -38.55 -1.33 -4.24
N GLY A 535 -39.45 -1.88 -3.42
CA GLY A 535 -40.46 -1.14 -2.67
C GLY A 535 -39.99 -0.79 -1.25
N GLY A 536 -38.88 -1.34 -0.78
CA GLY A 536 -38.41 -1.20 0.59
C GLY A 536 -39.08 -2.15 1.58
N ARG A 537 -39.82 -3.15 1.10
CA ARG A 537 -40.28 -4.27 1.92
C ARG A 537 -39.12 -5.22 2.15
N ALA A 538 -39.21 -5.98 3.23
CA ALA A 538 -38.16 -6.89 3.60
C ALA A 538 -38.69 -8.16 4.26
N SER A 539 -37.87 -9.20 4.22
CA SER A 539 -38.04 -10.41 5.03
C SER A 539 -36.69 -11.02 5.38
N VAL A 540 -36.68 -11.89 6.39
CA VAL A 540 -35.48 -12.63 6.80
C VAL A 540 -35.68 -14.13 6.73
N LYS A 541 -34.59 -14.84 6.48
CA LYS A 541 -34.47 -16.29 6.66
C LYS A 541 -33.35 -16.58 7.65
N GLU A 542 -33.65 -17.40 8.65
CA GLU A 542 -32.66 -17.92 9.58
C GLU A 542 -32.44 -19.43 9.35
N GLN A 543 -31.18 -19.86 9.45
CA GLN A 543 -30.77 -21.26 9.53
C GLN A 543 -29.63 -21.40 10.55
N THR A 544 -29.64 -22.47 11.34
CA THR A 544 -28.51 -22.81 12.21
C THR A 544 -27.52 -23.69 11.46
N VAL A 545 -26.24 -23.33 11.54
CA VAL A 545 -25.12 -24.15 11.04
C VAL A 545 -24.26 -24.56 12.22
N THR A 546 -24.05 -25.86 12.38
CA THR A 546 -23.12 -26.41 13.37
C THR A 546 -21.78 -26.70 12.71
N VAL A 547 -20.74 -26.00 13.16
CA VAL A 547 -19.35 -26.23 12.78
C VAL A 547 -18.74 -27.12 13.85
N ASN A 548 -18.58 -28.40 13.54
CA ASN A 548 -17.94 -29.34 14.43
C ASN A 548 -16.44 -29.07 14.45
N ALA A 549 -15.82 -29.13 15.63
CA ALA A 549 -14.37 -29.06 15.80
C ALA A 549 -13.62 -30.24 15.15
N GLY A 550 -14.33 -31.15 14.47
CA GLY A 550 -13.90 -32.52 14.22
C GLY A 550 -13.69 -33.30 15.51
N PRO A 551 -13.42 -34.62 15.45
CA PRO A 551 -12.50 -35.21 16.42
C PRO A 551 -11.20 -34.38 16.39
N PRO A 552 -10.43 -34.29 17.51
CA PRO A 552 -9.13 -33.63 17.48
C PRO A 552 -8.38 -34.14 16.27
N ASP A 553 -8.00 -33.24 15.37
CA ASP A 553 -7.13 -33.64 14.29
C ASP A 553 -5.85 -34.15 14.96
N THR A 554 -5.64 -35.45 14.87
CA THR A 554 -4.49 -36.17 15.44
C THR A 554 -3.63 -36.72 14.33
N THR A 555 -4.05 -36.53 13.08
CA THR A 555 -3.33 -37.01 11.92
C THR A 555 -2.39 -35.89 11.54
N ALA A 556 -1.09 -36.16 11.63
CA ALA A 556 -0.12 -35.18 11.16
C ALA A 556 -0.19 -35.05 9.62
N PRO A 557 0.09 -33.85 9.07
CA PRO A 557 0.22 -33.68 7.64
C PRO A 557 1.20 -34.67 7.02
N SER A 558 1.04 -34.95 5.73
CA SER A 558 2.06 -35.70 4.98
C SER A 558 3.40 -34.95 5.04
N ALA A 559 4.53 -35.68 5.02
CA ALA A 559 5.83 -35.02 4.95
C ALA A 559 5.91 -34.15 3.67
N PRO A 560 6.48 -32.94 3.73
CA PRO A 560 6.74 -32.14 2.54
C PRO A 560 7.63 -32.93 1.58
N GLY A 561 7.20 -33.03 0.33
CA GLY A 561 7.91 -33.83 -0.68
C GLY A 561 8.96 -33.03 -1.44
N SER A 562 9.89 -33.71 -2.09
CA SER A 562 10.82 -33.14 -3.07
C SER A 562 11.56 -31.87 -2.60
N LEU A 563 11.97 -31.82 -1.33
CA LEU A 563 12.76 -30.69 -0.83
C LEU A 563 14.05 -30.60 -1.65
N SER A 564 14.23 -29.44 -2.28
CA SER A 564 15.31 -29.15 -3.22
C SER A 564 15.83 -27.73 -3.02
N ALA A 565 17.05 -27.48 -3.47
CA ALA A 565 17.59 -26.12 -3.56
C ALA A 565 17.16 -25.54 -4.91
N ALA A 566 16.17 -24.65 -4.91
CA ALA A 566 15.74 -23.92 -6.10
C ALA A 566 16.85 -23.01 -6.63
N SER A 567 17.62 -22.42 -5.71
CA SER A 567 18.86 -21.72 -6.01
C SER A 567 19.76 -21.69 -4.78
N LYS A 568 21.04 -21.38 -4.97
CA LYS A 568 22.00 -21.16 -3.89
C LYS A 568 23.03 -20.13 -4.33
N SER A 569 23.67 -19.50 -3.36
CA SER A 569 24.82 -18.62 -3.52
C SER A 569 25.89 -19.00 -2.49
N ASN A 570 26.92 -18.16 -2.36
CA ASN A 570 27.93 -18.32 -1.32
C ASN A 570 27.39 -18.01 0.09
N VAL A 571 26.27 -17.28 0.23
CA VAL A 571 25.70 -16.90 1.54
C VAL A 571 24.20 -17.16 1.67
N THR A 572 23.55 -17.74 0.67
CA THR A 572 22.12 -18.07 0.70
C THR A 572 21.81 -19.43 0.07
N VAL A 573 20.71 -20.04 0.49
CA VAL A 573 20.08 -21.17 -0.20
C VAL A 573 18.58 -20.91 -0.22
N THR A 574 17.98 -20.88 -1.41
CA THR A 574 16.52 -20.87 -1.58
C THR A 574 16.03 -22.30 -1.71
N LEU A 575 15.23 -22.70 -0.73
CA LEU A 575 14.61 -24.02 -0.64
C LEU A 575 13.26 -24.01 -1.33
N SER A 576 12.90 -25.12 -1.96
CA SER A 576 11.56 -25.37 -2.51
C SER A 576 11.17 -26.83 -2.26
N TRP A 577 9.89 -27.06 -2.00
CA TRP A 577 9.31 -28.39 -1.78
C TRP A 577 7.92 -28.48 -2.39
N THR A 578 7.42 -29.71 -2.56
CA THR A 578 6.02 -29.94 -2.91
C THR A 578 5.16 -29.85 -1.66
N ALA A 579 4.00 -29.23 -1.80
CA ALA A 579 3.05 -29.05 -0.70
C ALA A 579 2.68 -30.38 -0.04
N SER A 580 2.55 -30.35 1.28
CA SER A 580 1.96 -31.42 2.05
C SER A 580 0.44 -31.44 1.89
N THR A 581 -0.16 -32.60 2.04
CA THR A 581 -1.61 -32.77 2.16
C THR A 581 -1.94 -33.18 3.58
N ASP A 582 -3.12 -32.80 4.02
CA ASP A 582 -3.63 -33.12 5.34
C ASP A 582 -5.14 -33.41 5.25
N ASN A 583 -5.69 -34.16 6.19
CA ASN A 583 -7.12 -34.47 6.24
C ASN A 583 -7.99 -33.27 6.63
N VAL A 584 -7.42 -32.25 7.28
CA VAL A 584 -8.09 -30.97 7.55
C VAL A 584 -7.45 -29.86 6.73
N ALA A 585 -6.21 -29.46 7.05
CA ALA A 585 -5.49 -28.41 6.33
C ALA A 585 -4.04 -28.27 6.81
N VAL A 586 -3.12 -28.03 5.88
CA VAL A 586 -1.75 -27.58 6.19
C VAL A 586 -1.75 -26.07 6.36
N VAL A 587 -1.41 -25.56 7.55
CA VAL A 587 -1.38 -24.11 7.84
C VAL A 587 0.01 -23.50 7.70
N GLY A 588 1.05 -24.33 7.65
CA GLY A 588 2.40 -23.83 7.42
C GLY A 588 3.48 -24.88 7.35
N TYR A 589 4.71 -24.40 7.18
CA TYR A 589 5.91 -25.21 7.15
C TYR A 589 6.98 -24.62 8.06
N ASP A 590 7.71 -25.49 8.75
CA ASP A 590 8.85 -25.15 9.58
C ASP A 590 10.12 -25.67 8.89
N VAL A 591 11.08 -24.77 8.68
CA VAL A 591 12.33 -25.03 7.96
C VAL A 591 13.46 -25.19 8.97
N TYR A 592 14.17 -26.31 8.90
CA TYR A 592 15.26 -26.64 9.82
C TYR A 592 16.59 -26.68 9.08
N LYS A 593 17.63 -26.09 9.66
CA LYS A 593 19.04 -26.18 9.25
C LYS A 593 19.81 -27.00 10.29
N GLY A 594 20.33 -28.17 9.93
CA GLY A 594 21.02 -29.05 10.87
C GLY A 594 20.16 -29.46 12.08
N GLY A 595 18.85 -29.55 11.91
CA GLY A 595 17.89 -29.84 12.98
C GLY A 595 17.45 -28.63 13.81
N VAL A 596 18.01 -27.43 13.58
CA VAL A 596 17.61 -26.19 14.27
C VAL A 596 16.62 -25.41 13.40
N LEU A 597 15.50 -24.96 13.97
CA LEU A 597 14.49 -24.16 13.27
C LEU A 597 15.11 -22.82 12.85
N VAL A 598 15.05 -22.50 11.55
CA VAL A 598 15.58 -21.24 10.99
C VAL A 598 14.49 -20.32 10.44
N GLY A 599 13.26 -20.81 10.28
CA GLY A 599 12.11 -20.00 9.93
C GLY A 599 10.87 -20.84 9.63
N SER A 600 9.76 -20.16 9.42
CA SER A 600 8.47 -20.76 9.12
C SER A 600 7.75 -19.99 8.02
N THR A 601 6.82 -20.64 7.33
CA THR A 601 5.98 -20.04 6.28
C THR A 601 4.50 -20.34 6.53
N THR A 602 3.60 -19.39 6.27
CA THR A 602 2.13 -19.55 6.28
C THR A 602 1.62 -20.06 4.93
N GLY A 603 2.02 -21.29 4.58
CA GLY A 603 1.54 -22.00 3.37
C GLY A 603 2.42 -21.89 2.12
N ALA A 604 3.37 -20.95 2.07
CA ALA A 604 4.35 -20.90 0.99
C ALA A 604 5.23 -22.16 0.96
N THR A 605 5.50 -22.70 -0.23
CA THR A 605 6.33 -23.91 -0.41
C THR A 605 7.77 -23.61 -0.81
N THR A 606 8.23 -22.41 -0.47
CA THR A 606 9.58 -21.91 -0.72
C THR A 606 10.07 -21.09 0.45
N TYR A 607 11.36 -21.16 0.78
CA TYR A 607 11.97 -20.36 1.83
C TYR A 607 13.45 -20.09 1.55
N THR A 608 13.88 -18.84 1.64
CA THR A 608 15.29 -18.46 1.44
C THR A 608 16.01 -18.36 2.78
N VAL A 609 16.95 -19.28 3.00
CA VAL A 609 17.86 -19.23 4.14
C VAL A 609 19.04 -18.33 3.78
N THR A 610 19.21 -17.25 4.51
CA THR A 610 20.29 -16.27 4.32
C THR A 610 21.36 -16.39 5.42
N GLY A 611 22.46 -15.64 5.30
CA GLY A 611 23.51 -15.60 6.33
C GLY A 611 24.33 -16.88 6.45
N LEU A 612 24.39 -17.68 5.38
CA LEU A 612 25.17 -18.91 5.35
C LEU A 612 26.65 -18.61 5.08
N THR A 613 27.53 -19.49 5.55
CA THR A 613 28.97 -19.40 5.33
C THR A 613 29.30 -20.00 3.96
N PRO A 614 30.20 -19.40 3.18
CA PRO A 614 30.59 -19.98 1.90
C PRO A 614 31.32 -21.32 2.00
N SER A 615 31.31 -22.10 0.91
CA SER A 615 31.90 -23.45 0.84
C SER A 615 31.47 -24.40 1.95
N THR A 616 30.33 -24.16 2.60
CA THR A 616 29.92 -24.87 3.80
C THR A 616 28.73 -25.77 3.50
N ALA A 617 28.86 -27.05 3.84
CA ALA A 617 27.78 -28.01 3.70
C ALA A 617 26.71 -27.76 4.78
N TYR A 618 25.48 -27.53 4.34
CA TYR A 618 24.30 -27.44 5.20
C TYR A 618 23.34 -28.58 4.89
N SER A 619 22.67 -29.05 5.93
CA SER A 619 21.55 -29.98 5.80
C SER A 619 20.26 -29.24 6.12
N PHE A 620 19.24 -29.40 5.27
CA PHE A 620 17.92 -28.83 5.45
C PHE A 620 16.86 -29.92 5.49
N THR A 621 15.87 -29.72 6.34
CA THR A 621 14.62 -30.51 6.35
C THR A 621 13.47 -29.56 6.58
N VAL A 622 12.31 -29.89 6.03
CA VAL A 622 11.08 -29.12 6.24
C VAL A 622 10.03 -30.04 6.87
N LYS A 623 9.27 -29.51 7.83
CA LYS A 623 8.10 -30.19 8.40
C LYS A 623 6.86 -29.35 8.14
N ALA A 624 5.76 -29.97 7.78
CA ALA A 624 4.46 -29.32 7.70
C ALA A 624 3.79 -29.34 9.08
N LYS A 625 2.94 -28.34 9.32
CA LYS A 625 2.07 -28.25 10.50
C LYS A 625 0.65 -27.89 10.10
N ASP A 626 -0.30 -28.42 10.85
CA ASP A 626 -1.73 -28.08 10.75
C ASP A 626 -2.17 -27.10 11.85
N ALA A 627 -3.45 -26.74 11.83
CA ALA A 627 -4.05 -25.83 12.82
C ALA A 627 -4.18 -26.47 14.22
N ALA A 628 -4.18 -27.80 14.30
CA ALA A 628 -4.27 -28.55 15.56
C ALA A 628 -2.91 -28.72 16.24
N GLY A 629 -1.82 -28.36 15.56
CA GLY A 629 -0.46 -28.44 16.06
C GLY A 629 0.23 -29.78 15.79
N ASN A 630 -0.36 -30.67 14.96
CA ASN A 630 0.35 -31.86 14.54
C ASN A 630 1.45 -31.49 13.56
N VAL A 631 2.59 -32.18 13.68
CA VAL A 631 3.78 -31.93 12.87
C VAL A 631 4.09 -33.16 12.05
N SER A 632 4.26 -33.00 10.75
CA SER A 632 4.60 -34.09 9.84
C SER A 632 5.96 -34.73 10.21
N ALA A 633 6.20 -35.92 9.66
CA ALA A 633 7.58 -36.37 9.49
C ALA A 633 8.38 -35.34 8.66
N ALA A 634 9.70 -35.29 8.87
CA ALA A 634 10.55 -34.42 8.06
C ALA A 634 10.51 -34.83 6.58
N SER A 635 10.62 -33.85 5.69
CA SER A 635 10.96 -34.07 4.28
C SER A 635 12.24 -34.90 4.13
N ASN A 636 12.61 -35.24 2.88
CA ASN A 636 13.97 -35.68 2.61
C ASN A 636 14.98 -34.64 3.13
N THR A 637 16.12 -35.11 3.65
CA THR A 637 17.23 -34.23 4.03
C THR A 637 17.91 -33.73 2.77
N LEU A 638 17.84 -32.42 2.54
CA LEU A 638 18.60 -31.76 1.49
C LEU A 638 19.98 -31.39 2.03
N ASN A 639 21.01 -32.07 1.56
CA ASN A 639 22.39 -31.64 1.78
C ASN A 639 22.79 -30.73 0.63
N VAL A 640 23.14 -29.49 0.95
CA VAL A 640 23.55 -28.49 -0.02
C VAL A 640 24.75 -27.73 0.52
N THR A 641 25.81 -27.70 -0.27
CA THR A 641 26.99 -26.87 0.01
C THR A 641 26.77 -25.53 -0.66
N THR A 642 26.78 -24.46 0.13
CA THR A 642 26.83 -23.09 -0.40
C THR A 642 28.01 -22.96 -1.35
N ASP A 643 27.87 -22.06 -2.31
CA ASP A 643 28.95 -21.84 -3.26
C ASP A 643 30.17 -21.27 -2.55
N ALA A 644 31.32 -21.37 -3.20
CA ALA A 644 32.54 -20.86 -2.62
C ALA A 644 32.45 -19.34 -2.40
N GLY A 645 33.02 -18.89 -1.29
CA GLY A 645 33.14 -17.46 -1.00
C GLY A 645 34.07 -16.87 -2.04
N ASP A 646 33.88 -15.60 -2.35
CA ASP A 646 34.79 -15.00 -3.32
C ASP A 646 36.16 -14.78 -2.69
N THR A 647 37.05 -15.74 -2.92
CA THR A 647 38.46 -15.67 -2.52
C THR A 647 39.35 -15.23 -3.67
N GLN A 648 38.77 -15.07 -4.86
CA GLN A 648 39.51 -14.70 -6.03
C GLN A 648 39.55 -13.17 -6.06
N ALA A 649 40.75 -12.61 -5.99
CA ALA A 649 40.90 -11.18 -6.20
C ALA A 649 40.56 -10.83 -7.65
N PRO A 650 40.05 -9.61 -7.90
CA PRO A 650 39.86 -9.13 -9.26
C PRO A 650 41.13 -9.27 -10.08
N THR A 651 40.98 -9.48 -11.39
CA THR A 651 42.13 -9.42 -12.30
C THR A 651 42.83 -8.06 -12.17
N ALA A 652 44.15 -8.01 -12.28
CA ALA A 652 44.87 -6.73 -12.26
C ALA A 652 44.33 -5.79 -13.35
N PRO A 653 44.03 -4.52 -13.02
CA PRO A 653 43.76 -3.52 -14.05
C PRO A 653 44.93 -3.49 -15.02
N SER A 654 44.66 -3.42 -16.32
CA SER A 654 45.70 -3.50 -17.35
C SER A 654 45.65 -2.29 -18.26
N GLY A 655 46.71 -2.04 -19.04
CA GLY A 655 46.75 -0.91 -19.96
C GLY A 655 46.64 0.44 -19.25
N LEU A 656 47.25 0.58 -18.06
CA LEU A 656 47.35 1.88 -17.41
C LEU A 656 48.19 2.79 -18.30
N THR A 657 47.57 3.86 -18.77
CA THR A 657 48.13 4.87 -19.68
C THR A 657 47.80 6.26 -19.16
N SER A 658 48.52 7.26 -19.66
CA SER A 658 48.18 8.66 -19.43
C SER A 658 47.66 9.27 -20.74
N PRO A 659 46.32 9.40 -20.90
CA PRO A 659 45.76 10.01 -22.11
C PRO A 659 46.04 11.51 -22.22
N ALA A 660 46.35 12.18 -21.10
CA ALA A 660 46.71 13.59 -21.07
C ALA A 660 47.54 13.89 -19.81
N LYS A 661 48.44 14.87 -19.92
CA LYS A 661 49.18 15.46 -18.80
C LYS A 661 49.37 16.96 -19.02
N THR A 662 49.60 17.68 -17.93
CA THR A 662 50.06 19.07 -17.93
C THR A 662 51.33 19.18 -17.08
N ASP A 663 51.79 20.41 -16.84
CA ASP A 663 52.87 20.67 -15.88
C ASP A 663 52.48 20.33 -14.43
N THR A 664 51.20 20.29 -14.09
CA THR A 664 50.71 20.12 -12.70
C THR A 664 49.64 19.04 -12.54
N SER A 665 49.33 18.30 -13.60
CA SER A 665 48.32 17.23 -13.56
C SER A 665 48.63 16.08 -14.50
N VAL A 666 48.07 14.91 -14.19
CA VAL A 666 48.14 13.69 -15.01
C VAL A 666 46.75 13.06 -15.01
N SER A 667 46.19 12.86 -16.20
CA SER A 667 45.04 11.97 -16.40
C SER A 667 45.55 10.55 -16.57
N LEU A 668 44.87 9.61 -15.93
CA LEU A 668 45.13 8.17 -15.96
C LEU A 668 43.91 7.46 -16.53
N SER A 669 44.13 6.49 -17.40
CA SER A 669 43.11 5.59 -17.91
C SER A 669 43.65 4.17 -17.93
N TRP A 670 42.81 3.21 -17.55
CA TRP A 670 43.15 1.80 -17.56
C TRP A 670 41.98 0.98 -18.09
N THR A 671 42.26 -0.27 -18.44
CA THR A 671 41.23 -1.26 -18.76
C THR A 671 40.65 -1.80 -17.46
N GLY A 672 39.33 -1.89 -17.41
CA GLY A 672 38.62 -2.39 -16.25
C GLY A 672 39.00 -3.84 -15.91
N SER A 673 38.95 -4.14 -14.63
CA SER A 673 39.16 -5.48 -14.11
C SER A 673 37.88 -6.29 -14.19
N THR A 674 38.02 -7.58 -14.43
CA THR A 674 36.94 -8.55 -14.21
C THR A 674 37.17 -9.30 -12.91
N ASP A 675 36.07 -9.74 -12.35
CA ASP A 675 36.04 -10.53 -11.14
C ASP A 675 34.87 -11.50 -11.25
N ASN A 676 34.98 -12.66 -10.61
CA ASN A 676 33.97 -13.72 -10.67
C ASN A 676 32.69 -13.35 -9.91
N VAL A 677 32.72 -12.41 -8.96
CA VAL A 677 31.52 -11.89 -8.28
C VAL A 677 31.28 -10.41 -8.58
N GLY A 678 32.34 -9.62 -8.78
CA GLY A 678 32.24 -8.29 -9.37
C GLY A 678 33.15 -7.25 -8.73
N VAL A 679 33.62 -6.32 -9.56
CA VAL A 679 34.51 -5.22 -9.15
C VAL A 679 33.71 -4.05 -8.61
N THR A 680 34.08 -3.55 -7.42
CA THR A 680 33.39 -2.43 -6.75
C THR A 680 34.15 -1.10 -6.87
N GLY A 681 35.40 -1.11 -7.34
CA GLY A 681 36.16 0.11 -7.64
C GLY A 681 37.67 -0.12 -7.80
N TYR A 682 38.44 0.97 -7.80
CA TYR A 682 39.90 0.93 -8.00
C TYR A 682 40.64 1.83 -6.99
N ASN A 683 41.82 1.40 -6.56
CA ASN A 683 42.76 2.13 -5.73
C ASN A 683 43.98 2.57 -6.57
N ILE A 684 44.33 3.85 -6.53
CA ILE A 684 45.42 4.45 -7.31
C ILE A 684 46.59 4.79 -6.39
N TYR A 685 47.78 4.32 -6.76
CA TYR A 685 48.99 4.46 -5.97
C TYR A 685 50.06 5.25 -6.73
N ASN A 686 50.79 6.12 -6.03
CA ASN A 686 52.07 6.68 -6.47
C ASN A 686 53.19 6.02 -5.65
N GLY A 687 54.00 5.17 -6.28
CA GLY A 687 54.85 4.24 -5.54
C GLY A 687 54.02 3.32 -4.64
N THR A 688 54.24 3.39 -3.32
CA THR A 688 53.46 2.63 -2.32
C THR A 688 52.33 3.42 -1.67
N SER A 689 52.27 4.74 -1.89
CA SER A 689 51.29 5.62 -1.26
C SER A 689 49.98 5.65 -2.04
N LEU A 690 48.86 5.40 -1.37
CA LEU A 690 47.53 5.54 -1.95
C LEU A 690 47.24 7.04 -2.18
N VAL A 691 46.96 7.43 -3.41
CA VAL A 691 46.73 8.83 -3.82
C VAL A 691 45.32 9.09 -4.34
N GLY A 692 44.49 8.05 -4.51
CA GLY A 692 43.10 8.19 -4.88
C GLY A 692 42.34 6.86 -4.96
N THR A 693 41.02 6.93 -5.05
CA THR A 693 40.12 5.78 -5.22
C THR A 693 38.94 6.11 -6.14
N THR A 694 38.40 5.12 -6.85
CA THR A 694 37.15 5.22 -7.61
C THR A 694 36.10 4.23 -7.11
N THR A 695 34.82 4.48 -7.44
CA THR A 695 33.67 3.64 -7.08
C THR A 695 32.95 3.16 -8.33
N GLY A 696 32.69 1.86 -8.43
CA GLY A 696 32.05 1.18 -9.57
C GLY A 696 33.03 0.54 -10.55
N ALA A 697 32.65 -0.62 -11.11
CA ALA A 697 33.48 -1.41 -12.03
C ALA A 697 33.93 -0.64 -13.29
N THR A 698 33.12 0.32 -13.74
CA THR A 698 33.33 1.10 -14.97
C THR A 698 34.15 2.38 -14.77
N ALA A 699 34.43 2.76 -13.51
CA ALA A 699 35.17 3.99 -13.18
C ALA A 699 36.69 3.82 -13.40
N THR A 700 37.07 3.77 -14.67
CA THR A 700 38.38 3.35 -15.19
C THR A 700 39.30 4.51 -15.59
N THR A 701 38.98 5.71 -15.13
CA THR A 701 39.75 6.93 -15.39
C THR A 701 39.81 7.82 -14.14
N VAL A 702 40.94 8.49 -13.90
CA VAL A 702 41.05 9.53 -12.87
C VAL A 702 42.06 10.61 -13.30
N THR A 703 41.84 11.86 -12.91
CA THR A 703 42.83 12.94 -13.08
C THR A 703 43.39 13.34 -11.72
N LEU A 704 44.71 13.24 -11.58
CA LEU A 704 45.44 13.67 -10.40
C LEU A 704 45.99 15.09 -10.64
N THR A 705 45.66 16.02 -9.75
CA THR A 705 46.04 17.45 -9.84
C THR A 705 46.97 17.84 -8.69
N GLY A 706 47.64 19.00 -8.80
CA GLY A 706 48.55 19.51 -7.76
C GLY A 706 49.92 18.83 -7.76
N LEU A 707 50.32 18.24 -8.89
CA LEU A 707 51.62 17.62 -9.06
C LEU A 707 52.71 18.68 -9.32
N SER A 708 53.95 18.37 -8.97
CA SER A 708 55.11 19.22 -9.23
C SER A 708 55.49 19.17 -10.71
N THR A 709 55.95 20.29 -11.26
CA THR A 709 56.32 20.42 -12.68
C THR A 709 57.62 19.67 -12.99
N ASN A 710 57.77 19.22 -14.25
CA ASN A 710 58.91 18.41 -14.72
C ASN A 710 59.28 17.23 -13.80
N THR A 711 58.30 16.69 -13.07
CA THR A 711 58.54 15.70 -12.02
C THR A 711 58.00 14.36 -12.48
N THR A 712 58.83 13.34 -12.34
CA THR A 712 58.47 11.98 -12.75
C THR A 712 57.70 11.30 -11.63
N TYR A 713 56.48 10.88 -11.94
CA TYR A 713 55.61 10.10 -11.07
C TYR A 713 55.50 8.67 -11.56
N SER A 714 55.24 7.75 -10.63
CA SER A 714 55.16 6.32 -10.91
C SER A 714 53.85 5.77 -10.39
N PHE A 715 52.84 5.64 -11.26
CA PHE A 715 51.50 5.23 -10.89
C PHE A 715 51.24 3.74 -11.10
N THR A 716 50.46 3.15 -10.20
CA THR A 716 49.83 1.84 -10.37
C THR A 716 48.39 1.87 -9.90
N VAL A 717 47.56 0.98 -10.42
CA VAL A 717 46.15 0.85 -10.05
C VAL A 717 45.85 -0.59 -9.63
N LYS A 718 45.05 -0.76 -8.57
CA LYS A 718 44.53 -2.08 -8.12
C LYS A 718 43.02 -2.05 -8.08
N ALA A 719 42.35 -3.08 -8.58
CA ALA A 719 40.92 -3.25 -8.43
C ALA A 719 40.56 -3.85 -7.07
N LYS A 720 39.35 -3.56 -6.60
CA LYS A 720 38.74 -4.14 -5.39
C LYS A 720 37.35 -4.69 -5.70
N ASP A 721 36.95 -5.78 -5.06
CA ASP A 721 35.60 -6.37 -5.14
C ASP A 721 34.76 -6.05 -3.88
N ALA A 722 33.58 -6.67 -3.75
CA ALA A 722 32.68 -6.51 -2.60
C ALA A 722 33.18 -7.24 -1.34
N SER A 723 34.09 -8.19 -1.49
CA SER A 723 34.76 -8.94 -0.42
C SER A 723 36.08 -8.27 0.02
N ASN A 724 36.42 -7.11 -0.56
CA ASN A 724 37.67 -6.35 -0.41
C ASN A 724 38.95 -7.09 -0.84
N ASN A 725 38.85 -8.11 -1.69
CA ASN A 725 40.05 -8.68 -2.29
C ASN A 725 40.66 -7.64 -3.25
N LEU A 726 41.98 -7.40 -3.11
CA LEU A 726 42.71 -6.48 -3.98
C LEU A 726 43.45 -7.24 -5.07
N SER A 727 43.31 -6.78 -6.30
CA SER A 727 44.07 -7.31 -7.42
C SER A 727 45.58 -7.10 -7.23
N ALA A 728 46.38 -7.83 -8.01
CA ALA A 728 47.75 -7.38 -8.29
C ALA A 728 47.74 -5.98 -8.92
N ALA A 729 48.85 -5.24 -8.76
CA ALA A 729 48.99 -3.92 -9.36
C ALA A 729 48.97 -4.01 -10.89
N SER A 730 48.43 -2.98 -11.54
CA SER A 730 48.60 -2.76 -12.97
C SER A 730 50.07 -2.66 -13.37
N ASN A 731 50.33 -2.54 -14.68
CA ASN A 731 51.63 -2.05 -15.13
C ASN A 731 51.95 -0.72 -14.44
N THR A 732 53.21 -0.52 -14.09
CA THR A 732 53.71 0.75 -13.60
C THR A 732 53.74 1.75 -14.76
N LEU A 733 53.05 2.87 -14.59
CA LEU A 733 53.11 3.99 -15.51
C LEU A 733 54.03 5.06 -14.95
N THR A 734 55.18 5.23 -15.59
CA THR A 734 56.07 6.36 -15.33
C THR A 734 55.68 7.51 -16.25
N VAL A 735 55.29 8.63 -15.65
CA VAL A 735 54.87 9.83 -16.38
C VAL A 735 55.52 11.04 -15.75
N THR A 736 56.29 11.77 -16.55
CA THR A 736 56.86 13.06 -16.18
C THR A 736 55.85 14.12 -16.55
N THR A 737 55.36 14.88 -15.57
CA THR A 737 54.58 16.10 -15.84
C THR A 737 55.39 17.00 -16.76
N ASP A 738 54.70 17.78 -17.58
CA ASP A 738 55.42 18.61 -18.54
C ASP A 738 56.33 19.62 -17.81
N PRO A 739 57.44 20.02 -18.44
CA PRO A 739 58.19 21.16 -17.96
C PRO A 739 57.24 22.34 -17.81
N ALA A 740 57.43 23.12 -16.75
CA ALA A 740 56.72 24.39 -16.62
C ALA A 740 56.86 25.15 -17.94
N ALA A 741 55.73 25.59 -18.50
CA ALA A 741 55.72 26.19 -19.83
C ALA A 741 56.77 27.31 -19.92
N ASN A 742 57.81 27.11 -20.75
CA ASN A 742 58.92 28.05 -20.88
C ASN A 742 58.52 29.12 -21.89
N TRP A 743 57.69 30.04 -21.40
CA TRP A 743 57.24 31.19 -22.16
C TRP A 743 58.37 32.22 -22.26
N VAL A 744 59.00 32.25 -23.43
CA VAL A 744 60.07 33.21 -23.71
C VAL A 744 59.47 34.38 -24.46
N ASN A 745 59.64 35.58 -23.90
CA ASN A 745 59.26 36.81 -24.57
C ASN A 745 59.98 36.93 -25.91
N CYS A 746 59.21 36.96 -27.00
CA CYS A 746 59.76 36.97 -28.35
C CYS A 746 59.55 38.30 -29.08
N ALA A 747 58.56 39.10 -28.68
CA ALA A 747 58.34 40.44 -29.22
C ALA A 747 57.38 41.27 -28.35
N GLY A 748 57.54 42.59 -28.40
CA GLY A 748 56.58 43.55 -27.85
C GLY A 748 55.38 43.79 -28.78
N GLU A 749 54.35 44.46 -28.27
CA GLU A 749 53.13 44.81 -29.01
C GLU A 749 53.42 45.41 -30.39
N ASN A 750 52.72 44.91 -31.40
CA ASN A 750 52.85 45.22 -32.83
C ASN A 750 54.20 44.90 -33.48
N ASN A 751 55.03 44.06 -32.86
CA ASN A 751 56.26 43.54 -33.46
C ASN A 751 56.12 42.05 -33.84
N LEU A 752 56.98 41.58 -34.75
CA LEU A 752 56.97 40.20 -35.22
C LEU A 752 57.68 39.28 -34.21
N CYS A 753 56.95 38.37 -33.60
CA CYS A 753 57.51 37.26 -32.83
C CYS A 753 57.93 36.15 -33.81
N SER A 754 59.24 35.89 -33.90
CA SER A 754 59.81 34.86 -34.78
C SER A 754 60.35 33.68 -33.98
N PHE A 755 60.12 32.46 -34.46
CA PHE A 755 60.56 31.19 -33.88
C PHE A 755 60.69 30.12 -34.98
N SER A 756 61.05 28.88 -34.64
CA SER A 756 61.15 27.79 -35.62
C SER A 756 60.10 26.71 -35.37
N GLY A 757 59.52 26.21 -36.45
CA GLY A 757 58.47 25.19 -36.41
C GLY A 757 57.13 25.72 -35.91
N THR A 758 56.19 24.80 -35.72
CA THR A 758 54.87 25.12 -35.15
C THR A 758 54.98 25.19 -33.62
N LYS A 759 54.67 26.35 -33.06
CA LYS A 759 54.76 26.64 -31.62
C LYS A 759 53.48 27.30 -31.12
N GLN A 760 53.16 27.10 -29.85
CA GLN A 760 52.12 27.87 -29.18
C GLN A 760 52.69 29.23 -28.77
N VAL A 761 51.98 30.30 -29.05
CA VAL A 761 52.34 31.68 -28.71
C VAL A 761 51.21 32.27 -27.88
N ARG A 762 51.53 33.05 -26.87
CA ARG A 762 50.57 33.83 -26.10
C ARG A 762 50.84 35.31 -26.27
N TYR A 763 49.81 36.14 -26.36
CA TYR A 763 49.88 37.59 -26.50
C TYR A 763 49.07 38.23 -25.38
N GLY A 764 49.64 39.18 -24.64
CA GLY A 764 48.97 39.83 -23.51
C GLY A 764 49.92 40.42 -22.49
N ALA A 765 49.42 40.65 -21.28
CA ALA A 765 50.19 41.15 -20.13
C ALA A 765 50.01 40.20 -18.94
N ALA A 766 50.87 40.31 -17.93
CA ALA A 766 50.85 39.40 -16.78
C ALA A 766 49.44 39.31 -16.15
N GLY A 767 48.88 38.10 -16.13
CA GLY A 767 47.54 37.82 -15.61
C GLY A 767 46.42 37.78 -16.66
N SER A 768 46.67 38.20 -17.91
CA SER A 768 45.67 38.13 -19.00
C SER A 768 46.32 37.97 -20.38
N TYR A 769 46.17 36.78 -20.97
CA TYR A 769 46.77 36.40 -22.26
C TYR A 769 45.77 35.73 -23.20
N ALA A 770 45.85 36.06 -24.48
CA ALA A 770 45.24 35.31 -25.59
C ALA A 770 46.27 34.33 -26.18
N TYR A 771 45.85 33.13 -26.55
CA TYR A 771 46.73 32.07 -27.04
C TYR A 771 46.43 31.72 -28.49
N GLY A 772 47.45 31.34 -29.25
CA GLY A 772 47.30 30.78 -30.59
C GLY A 772 48.47 29.88 -30.95
N THR A 773 48.30 29.05 -31.98
CA THR A 773 49.36 28.17 -32.48
C THR A 773 49.76 28.64 -33.87
N TYR A 774 51.05 28.94 -34.04
CA TYR A 774 51.57 29.57 -35.24
C TYR A 774 52.84 28.84 -35.68
N THR A 775 53.17 28.95 -36.97
CA THR A 775 54.35 28.29 -37.54
C THR A 775 55.35 29.34 -38.00
N ASN A 776 56.58 29.23 -37.50
CA ASN A 776 57.72 30.10 -37.76
C ASN A 776 57.60 31.58 -37.28
N SER A 777 56.45 32.23 -37.39
CA SER A 777 56.28 33.57 -36.82
C SER A 777 54.83 33.97 -36.64
N VAL A 778 54.59 35.00 -35.82
CA VAL A 778 53.30 35.68 -35.69
C VAL A 778 53.50 37.14 -35.28
N MET A 779 52.64 38.04 -35.76
CA MET A 779 52.62 39.43 -35.30
C MET A 779 51.93 39.55 -33.93
N CYS A 780 52.54 40.29 -33.00
CA CYS A 780 51.99 40.50 -31.66
C CYS A 780 50.93 41.59 -31.62
N SER A 781 49.79 41.34 -32.25
CA SER A 781 48.70 42.31 -32.36
C SER A 781 47.35 41.68 -32.05
N ASN A 782 46.41 42.53 -31.62
CA ASN A 782 45.01 42.15 -31.42
C ASN A 782 44.40 41.48 -32.66
N ASN A 783 44.83 41.87 -33.86
CA ASN A 783 44.32 41.30 -35.11
C ASN A 783 44.79 39.84 -35.33
N ALA A 784 46.05 39.53 -34.99
CA ALA A 784 46.57 38.18 -35.15
C ALA A 784 45.95 37.20 -34.14
N PHE A 785 45.67 37.66 -32.92
CA PHE A 785 45.09 36.84 -31.83
C PHE A 785 43.58 37.02 -31.66
N GLY A 786 42.93 37.79 -32.53
CA GLY A 786 41.49 38.00 -32.61
C GLY A 786 40.87 38.95 -31.56
N THR A 787 41.55 39.22 -30.44
CA THR A 787 41.05 40.07 -29.35
C THR A 787 42.17 40.89 -28.70
N ASP A 788 41.81 41.96 -27.96
CA ASP A 788 42.73 42.63 -27.03
C ASP A 788 42.60 42.02 -25.64
N PRO A 789 43.53 41.14 -25.20
CA PRO A 789 43.43 40.47 -23.90
C PRO A 789 43.76 41.39 -22.72
N ALA A 790 44.34 42.58 -22.94
CA ALA A 790 44.64 43.54 -21.88
C ALA A 790 44.54 44.99 -22.39
N PRO A 791 43.31 45.54 -22.55
CA PRO A 791 43.10 46.87 -23.08
C PRO A 791 43.76 47.96 -22.24
N GLY A 792 44.47 48.88 -22.88
CA GLY A 792 45.17 50.00 -22.21
C GLY A 792 46.51 49.63 -21.55
N GLN A 793 46.96 48.38 -21.62
CA GLN A 793 48.29 47.97 -21.19
C GLN A 793 49.17 47.56 -22.38
N TYR A 794 50.47 47.76 -22.22
CA TYR A 794 51.46 47.31 -23.19
C TYR A 794 51.57 45.78 -23.14
N LYS A 795 51.31 45.12 -24.28
CA LYS A 795 51.29 43.67 -24.38
C LYS A 795 52.59 43.14 -24.98
N THR A 796 52.84 41.85 -24.78
CA THR A 796 53.95 41.15 -25.42
C THR A 796 53.50 39.80 -25.94
N CYS A 797 54.18 39.26 -26.95
CA CYS A 797 54.11 37.83 -27.22
C CYS A 797 55.20 37.07 -26.47
N ASP A 798 54.82 35.93 -25.93
CA ASP A 798 55.76 34.90 -25.51
C ASP A 798 55.52 33.63 -26.32
N VAL A 799 56.58 33.02 -26.81
CA VAL A 799 56.52 31.73 -27.52
C VAL A 799 56.87 30.60 -26.55
N ASN A 800 56.07 29.52 -26.60
CA ASN A 800 56.35 28.29 -25.87
C ASN A 800 57.31 27.43 -26.70
N LEU A 801 58.53 27.22 -26.19
CA LEU A 801 59.59 26.55 -26.93
C LEU A 801 59.61 25.02 -26.80
N ALA A 802 58.76 24.40 -25.97
CA ALA A 802 58.65 22.94 -25.88
C ALA A 802 58.09 22.34 -27.19
N GLY A 803 58.78 21.36 -27.81
CA GLY A 803 58.59 20.95 -29.22
C GLY A 803 57.63 19.79 -29.50
N GLY A 804 57.10 19.73 -30.74
CA GLY A 804 56.30 18.64 -31.31
C GLY A 804 56.72 18.30 -32.76
N GLY A 805 56.47 17.05 -33.19
CA GLY A 805 56.71 16.53 -34.55
C GLY A 805 55.69 15.43 -34.91
N GLY A 806 55.26 15.36 -36.18
CA GLY A 806 54.13 14.55 -36.68
C GLY A 806 54.43 13.08 -37.00
N ASP A 807 53.36 12.27 -37.06
CA ASP A 807 53.37 10.81 -37.08
C ASP A 807 53.34 10.16 -38.46
N THR A 808 54.05 9.04 -38.64
CA THR A 808 54.11 8.23 -39.87
C THR A 808 54.02 6.73 -39.62
N GLN A 809 53.89 6.29 -38.36
CA GLN A 809 53.86 4.87 -38.03
C GLN A 809 52.41 4.41 -37.93
N ALA A 810 52.13 3.22 -38.48
CA ALA A 810 50.79 2.64 -38.43
C ALA A 810 50.52 2.01 -37.05
N PRO A 811 49.26 2.03 -36.57
CA PRO A 811 48.90 1.37 -35.34
C PRO A 811 49.23 -0.13 -35.35
N THR A 812 49.37 -0.69 -34.16
CA THR A 812 49.45 -2.15 -34.00
C THR A 812 48.13 -2.84 -34.40
N ALA A 813 48.20 -4.10 -34.82
CA ALA A 813 47.00 -4.88 -35.13
C ALA A 813 46.14 -5.10 -33.86
N PRO A 814 44.81 -4.94 -33.92
CA PRO A 814 43.94 -5.26 -32.80
C PRO A 814 44.09 -6.73 -32.41
N SER A 815 44.12 -7.00 -31.11
CA SER A 815 44.25 -8.37 -30.56
C SER A 815 43.04 -8.72 -29.70
N GLY A 816 42.90 -9.98 -29.29
CA GLY A 816 41.84 -10.40 -28.36
C GLY A 816 40.40 -10.27 -28.91
N LEU A 817 40.21 -10.37 -30.24
CA LEU A 817 38.88 -10.33 -30.84
C LEU A 817 38.02 -11.50 -30.33
N THR A 818 36.94 -11.18 -29.64
CA THR A 818 35.99 -12.12 -29.01
C THR A 818 34.54 -11.73 -29.31
N SER A 819 33.63 -12.68 -29.10
CA SER A 819 32.19 -12.47 -29.21
C SER A 819 31.53 -12.65 -27.84
N PRO A 820 31.46 -11.60 -27.00
CA PRO A 820 30.86 -11.70 -25.66
C PRO A 820 29.40 -12.14 -25.66
N SER A 821 28.64 -11.85 -26.73
CA SER A 821 27.29 -12.39 -26.88
C SER A 821 26.88 -12.49 -28.35
N LYS A 822 25.95 -13.40 -28.63
CA LYS A 822 25.39 -13.65 -29.96
C LYS A 822 23.92 -14.04 -29.83
N THR A 823 23.13 -13.66 -30.82
CA THR A 823 21.72 -14.06 -30.96
C THR A 823 21.57 -14.96 -32.19
N SER A 824 20.33 -15.28 -32.58
CA SER A 824 20.06 -15.94 -33.86
C SER A 824 20.30 -15.01 -35.06
N SER A 825 20.41 -13.68 -34.89
CA SER A 825 20.56 -12.72 -36.00
C SER A 825 21.58 -11.61 -35.79
N SER A 826 22.39 -11.67 -34.74
CA SER A 826 23.43 -10.69 -34.46
C SER A 826 24.60 -11.29 -33.66
N VAL A 827 25.76 -10.67 -33.76
CA VAL A 827 26.97 -10.99 -33.00
C VAL A 827 27.56 -9.70 -32.44
N ASN A 828 27.79 -9.65 -31.13
CA ASN A 828 28.52 -8.55 -30.49
C ASN A 828 30.01 -8.90 -30.48
N LEU A 829 30.85 -7.99 -30.96
CA LEU A 829 32.29 -8.15 -31.03
C LEU A 829 32.98 -7.22 -30.03
N SER A 830 34.09 -7.69 -29.46
CA SER A 830 34.96 -6.93 -28.56
C SER A 830 36.41 -7.29 -28.85
N TRP A 831 37.31 -6.31 -28.78
CA TRP A 831 38.76 -6.52 -28.96
C TRP A 831 39.58 -5.63 -28.02
N THR A 832 40.86 -5.96 -27.90
CA THR A 832 41.85 -5.15 -27.17
C THR A 832 42.29 -3.97 -28.02
N ALA A 833 42.41 -2.80 -27.40
CA ALA A 833 42.84 -1.57 -28.07
C ALA A 833 44.24 -1.71 -28.67
N SER A 834 44.42 -1.16 -29.88
CA SER A 834 45.72 -1.02 -30.51
C SER A 834 46.50 0.15 -29.90
N THR A 835 47.81 0.04 -29.88
CA THR A 835 48.73 1.13 -29.55
C THR A 835 49.37 1.72 -30.79
N ASP A 836 49.72 2.99 -30.70
CA ASP A 836 50.37 3.78 -31.73
C ASP A 836 51.26 4.84 -31.03
N ASN A 837 52.29 5.34 -31.71
CA ASN A 837 53.25 6.30 -31.14
C ASN A 837 52.70 7.72 -31.00
N VAL A 838 51.62 8.09 -31.71
CA VAL A 838 50.89 9.35 -31.45
C VAL A 838 49.44 9.10 -31.04
N GLY A 839 48.74 8.15 -31.65
CA GLY A 839 47.44 7.70 -31.14
C GLY A 839 46.48 7.10 -32.17
N VAL A 840 45.71 6.11 -31.71
CA VAL A 840 44.66 5.43 -32.51
C VAL A 840 43.35 6.21 -32.45
N THR A 841 42.73 6.47 -33.61
CA THR A 841 41.48 7.24 -33.72
C THR A 841 40.25 6.37 -34.02
N GLY A 842 40.42 5.11 -34.44
CA GLY A 842 39.27 4.21 -34.64
C GLY A 842 39.58 2.82 -35.18
N TYR A 843 38.52 2.07 -35.51
CA TYR A 843 38.62 0.68 -35.99
C TYR A 843 37.63 0.40 -37.14
N ASN A 844 38.04 -0.46 -38.08
CA ASN A 844 37.21 -0.98 -39.17
C ASN A 844 36.97 -2.50 -38.96
N ILE A 845 35.71 -2.93 -39.04
CA ILE A 845 35.25 -4.30 -38.75
C ILE A 845 34.81 -4.95 -40.06
N TYR A 846 35.28 -6.18 -40.32
CA TYR A 846 35.01 -6.92 -41.54
C TYR A 846 34.33 -8.27 -41.23
N ASN A 847 33.34 -8.65 -42.05
CA ASN A 847 32.75 -9.99 -42.11
C ASN A 847 33.24 -10.66 -43.40
N GLY A 848 34.14 -11.63 -43.27
CA GLY A 848 34.96 -12.08 -44.39
C GLY A 848 35.77 -10.91 -44.96
N SER A 849 35.61 -10.64 -46.26
CA SER A 849 36.25 -9.51 -46.95
C SER A 849 35.41 -8.21 -46.96
N SER A 850 34.14 -8.27 -46.56
CA SER A 850 33.21 -7.15 -46.65
C SER A 850 33.26 -6.29 -45.38
N LEU A 851 33.32 -4.96 -45.52
CA LEU A 851 33.28 -4.04 -44.38
C LEU A 851 31.89 -4.09 -43.74
N ALA A 852 31.83 -4.58 -42.51
CA ALA A 852 30.60 -4.66 -41.72
C ALA A 852 30.31 -3.36 -40.95
N GLY A 853 31.35 -2.56 -40.63
CA GLY A 853 31.20 -1.25 -39.98
C GLY A 853 32.51 -0.65 -39.48
N SER A 854 32.44 0.50 -38.78
CA SER A 854 33.60 1.18 -38.18
C SER A 854 33.26 1.93 -36.88
N THR A 855 34.25 2.16 -36.03
CA THR A 855 34.13 2.91 -34.76
C THR A 855 35.12 4.08 -34.67
N THR A 856 34.80 5.08 -33.84
CA THR A 856 35.67 6.24 -33.51
C THR A 856 36.28 6.04 -32.12
N GLY A 857 37.14 5.02 -31.99
CA GLY A 857 37.89 4.70 -30.78
C GLY A 857 37.26 3.63 -29.88
N ALA A 858 35.97 3.31 -30.06
CA ALA A 858 35.34 2.21 -29.33
C ALA A 858 35.89 0.84 -29.75
N THR A 859 36.16 -0.03 -28.78
CA THR A 859 36.71 -1.37 -29.00
C THR A 859 35.66 -2.48 -29.00
N THR A 860 34.40 -2.12 -29.22
CA THR A 860 33.26 -3.03 -29.35
C THR A 860 32.40 -2.64 -30.55
N TYR A 861 31.73 -3.62 -31.16
CA TYR A 861 30.82 -3.38 -32.28
C TYR A 861 29.80 -4.51 -32.45
N THR A 862 28.54 -4.18 -32.69
CA THR A 862 27.46 -5.15 -32.95
C THR A 862 27.23 -5.31 -34.44
N VAL A 863 27.40 -6.53 -34.97
CA VAL A 863 27.02 -6.87 -36.34
C VAL A 863 25.63 -7.50 -36.33
N SER A 864 24.67 -6.85 -36.97
CA SER A 864 23.26 -7.27 -37.05
C SER A 864 22.87 -7.76 -38.46
N GLY A 865 21.70 -8.37 -38.59
CA GLY A 865 21.16 -8.87 -39.88
C GLY A 865 21.75 -10.20 -40.34
N LEU A 866 22.23 -11.03 -39.41
CA LEU A 866 22.82 -12.34 -39.67
C LEU A 866 21.74 -13.44 -39.70
N SER A 867 22.04 -14.58 -40.32
CA SER A 867 21.18 -15.77 -40.38
C SER A 867 21.41 -16.69 -39.18
N ALA A 868 20.38 -17.39 -38.71
CA ALA A 868 20.44 -18.29 -37.55
C ALA A 868 21.25 -19.56 -37.83
N ASN A 869 21.84 -20.15 -36.79
CA ASN A 869 22.70 -21.33 -36.84
C ASN A 869 23.77 -21.29 -37.96
N THR A 870 24.25 -20.09 -38.31
CA THR A 870 25.15 -19.88 -39.45
C THR A 870 26.50 -19.37 -38.94
N ALA A 871 27.59 -19.96 -39.44
CA ALA A 871 28.95 -19.56 -39.10
C ALA A 871 29.39 -18.32 -39.89
N TYR A 872 29.92 -17.32 -39.17
CA TYR A 872 30.51 -16.09 -39.71
C TYR A 872 31.95 -15.93 -39.23
N ALA A 873 32.76 -15.21 -40.01
CA ALA A 873 34.18 -14.98 -39.73
C ALA A 873 34.48 -13.48 -39.69
N PHE A 874 34.90 -12.96 -38.53
CA PHE A 874 35.14 -11.53 -38.33
C PHE A 874 36.61 -11.18 -38.15
N THR A 875 37.03 -10.02 -38.66
CA THR A 875 38.36 -9.40 -38.41
C THR A 875 38.24 -7.89 -38.18
N VAL A 876 39.21 -7.29 -37.49
CA VAL A 876 39.24 -5.85 -37.17
C VAL A 876 40.61 -5.23 -37.49
N LYS A 877 40.63 -3.99 -38.01
CA LYS A 877 41.85 -3.18 -38.24
C LYS A 877 41.74 -1.83 -37.52
N ALA A 878 42.84 -1.32 -36.96
CA ALA A 878 42.91 0.00 -36.32
C ALA A 878 43.37 1.08 -37.31
N LYS A 879 42.99 2.34 -37.05
CA LYS A 879 43.41 3.54 -37.80
C LYS A 879 43.86 4.67 -36.87
N ASP A 880 44.85 5.46 -37.27
CA ASP A 880 45.31 6.66 -36.54
C ASP A 880 44.76 7.96 -37.16
N ALA A 881 45.19 9.12 -36.64
CA ALA A 881 44.79 10.44 -37.14
C ALA A 881 45.44 10.80 -38.49
N ALA A 882 46.57 10.19 -38.82
CA ALA A 882 47.29 10.37 -40.08
C ALA A 882 46.72 9.48 -41.21
N GLY A 883 45.83 8.55 -40.89
CA GLY A 883 45.14 7.64 -41.82
C GLY A 883 45.82 6.29 -42.03
N ASN A 884 46.86 5.96 -41.27
CA ASN A 884 47.55 4.68 -41.41
C ASN A 884 46.68 3.55 -40.84
N LEU A 885 46.60 2.42 -41.58
CA LEU A 885 45.84 1.24 -41.17
C LEU A 885 46.75 0.13 -40.69
N SER A 886 46.38 -0.50 -39.59
CA SER A 886 47.10 -1.66 -39.08
C SER A 886 46.81 -2.94 -39.88
N ALA A 887 47.60 -3.98 -39.62
CA ALA A 887 47.27 -5.34 -40.04
C ALA A 887 45.97 -5.82 -39.36
N ALA A 888 45.27 -6.78 -39.99
CA ALA A 888 44.04 -7.33 -39.42
C ALA A 888 44.31 -8.13 -38.15
N SER A 889 43.35 -8.12 -37.23
CA SER A 889 43.30 -9.05 -36.10
C SER A 889 43.26 -10.51 -36.57
N GLY A 890 43.47 -11.44 -35.63
CA GLY A 890 43.10 -12.84 -35.84
C GLY A 890 41.62 -12.97 -36.22
N THR A 891 41.30 -13.95 -37.08
CA THR A 891 39.93 -14.22 -37.51
C THR A 891 39.14 -14.91 -36.40
N LEU A 892 37.98 -14.35 -36.05
CA LEU A 892 37.05 -14.94 -35.10
C LEU A 892 35.89 -15.61 -35.84
N ASN A 893 35.79 -16.95 -35.71
CA ASN A 893 34.67 -17.71 -36.24
C ASN A 893 33.57 -17.83 -35.18
N VAL A 894 32.36 -17.34 -35.47
CA VAL A 894 31.21 -17.38 -34.57
C VAL A 894 30.00 -17.91 -35.33
N THR A 895 29.39 -18.97 -34.80
CA THR A 895 28.09 -19.46 -35.29
C THR A 895 26.98 -18.83 -34.46
N THR A 896 26.04 -18.13 -35.08
CA THR A 896 24.84 -17.59 -34.42
C THR A 896 24.04 -18.71 -33.75
N ASN A 897 23.21 -18.38 -32.76
CA ASN A 897 22.43 -19.41 -32.06
C ASN A 897 21.44 -20.12 -33.00
N ALA A 898 21.09 -21.37 -32.69
CA ALA A 898 19.95 -22.04 -33.28
C ALA A 898 18.65 -21.29 -32.94
N SER A 899 17.63 -21.39 -33.79
CA SER A 899 16.31 -20.81 -33.49
C SER A 899 15.68 -21.49 -32.27
N SER A 900 14.85 -20.74 -31.52
CA SER A 900 14.07 -21.22 -30.37
C SER A 900 13.15 -22.38 -30.74
N ASP A 901 12.63 -23.09 -29.73
CA ASP A 901 11.56 -24.09 -29.86
C ASP A 901 10.50 -23.60 -30.84
N THR A 902 10.20 -24.42 -31.84
CA THR A 902 9.30 -24.10 -32.96
C THR A 902 8.03 -24.93 -32.94
N GLN A 903 7.87 -25.87 -31.99
CA GLN A 903 6.68 -26.71 -31.93
C GLN A 903 5.58 -25.94 -31.18
N ALA A 904 4.47 -25.70 -31.85
CA ALA A 904 3.33 -25.05 -31.24
C ALA A 904 2.50 -26.04 -30.39
N PRO A 905 1.83 -25.56 -29.32
CA PRO A 905 0.88 -26.37 -28.57
C PRO A 905 -0.25 -26.94 -29.43
N THR A 906 -0.95 -27.97 -28.94
CA THR A 906 -2.20 -28.45 -29.54
C THR A 906 -3.29 -27.38 -29.47
N ALA A 907 -4.20 -27.32 -30.45
CA ALA A 907 -5.34 -26.38 -30.41
C ALA A 907 -6.23 -26.63 -29.17
N PRO A 908 -6.71 -25.58 -28.47
CA PRO A 908 -7.72 -25.72 -27.42
C PRO A 908 -9.01 -26.35 -27.96
N SER A 909 -9.60 -27.29 -27.22
CA SER A 909 -10.87 -27.95 -27.58
C SER A 909 -12.01 -27.55 -26.64
N GLY A 910 -13.26 -27.87 -26.99
CA GLY A 910 -14.41 -27.69 -26.08
C GLY A 910 -14.76 -26.23 -25.75
N LEU A 911 -14.46 -25.28 -26.66
CA LEU A 911 -14.81 -23.87 -26.47
C LEU A 911 -16.34 -23.69 -26.39
N THR A 912 -16.82 -23.15 -25.26
CA THR A 912 -18.23 -22.89 -24.96
C THR A 912 -18.40 -21.50 -24.36
N SER A 913 -19.64 -20.99 -24.34
CA SER A 913 -20.00 -19.75 -23.65
C SER A 913 -21.01 -20.03 -22.54
N PRO A 914 -20.56 -20.11 -21.28
CA PRO A 914 -21.45 -20.37 -20.15
C PRO A 914 -22.46 -19.25 -19.89
N SER A 915 -22.14 -17.99 -20.22
CA SER A 915 -23.03 -16.84 -20.06
C SER A 915 -22.66 -15.67 -20.98
N LYS A 916 -23.63 -14.77 -21.22
CA LYS A 916 -23.47 -13.55 -22.03
C LYS A 916 -24.40 -12.42 -21.57
N THR A 917 -23.98 -11.17 -21.73
CA THR A 917 -24.75 -9.94 -21.48
C THR A 917 -24.96 -9.15 -22.78
N SER A 918 -25.46 -7.92 -22.71
CA SER A 918 -25.52 -7.00 -23.85
C SER A 918 -24.15 -6.47 -24.30
N SER A 919 -23.14 -6.52 -23.43
CA SER A 919 -21.81 -5.99 -23.72
C SER A 919 -20.65 -6.93 -23.35
N SER A 920 -20.94 -8.18 -22.99
CA SER A 920 -19.92 -9.16 -22.68
C SER A 920 -20.32 -10.60 -23.00
N VAL A 921 -19.33 -11.46 -23.21
CA VAL A 921 -19.46 -12.90 -23.40
C VAL A 921 -18.42 -13.60 -22.53
N ASN A 922 -18.84 -14.55 -21.69
CA ASN A 922 -17.94 -15.41 -20.92
C ASN A 922 -17.65 -16.69 -21.70
N LEU A 923 -16.39 -17.11 -21.75
CA LEU A 923 -15.87 -18.24 -22.54
C LEU A 923 -15.17 -19.26 -21.63
N SER A 924 -15.27 -20.54 -21.98
CA SER A 924 -14.59 -21.66 -21.30
C SER A 924 -14.15 -22.72 -22.30
N TRP A 925 -12.98 -23.34 -22.11
CA TRP A 925 -12.44 -24.38 -22.99
C TRP A 925 -11.64 -25.45 -22.22
N THR A 926 -11.29 -26.55 -22.90
CA THR A 926 -10.40 -27.60 -22.40
C THR A 926 -8.94 -27.24 -22.65
N ALA A 927 -8.08 -27.52 -21.67
CA ALA A 927 -6.65 -27.21 -21.74
C ALA A 927 -5.92 -27.93 -22.89
N SER A 928 -4.91 -27.27 -23.44
CA SER A 928 -4.01 -27.78 -24.48
C SER A 928 -2.77 -28.43 -23.90
N THR A 929 -2.08 -29.25 -24.71
CA THR A 929 -0.82 -29.90 -24.38
C THR A 929 0.30 -29.44 -25.33
N ASP A 930 1.54 -29.51 -24.88
CA ASP A 930 2.73 -29.12 -25.65
C ASP A 930 3.95 -29.96 -25.21
N ASN A 931 5.00 -30.06 -26.05
CA ASN A 931 6.22 -30.84 -25.75
C ASN A 931 7.09 -30.21 -24.65
N VAL A 932 7.01 -28.90 -24.44
CA VAL A 932 7.73 -28.19 -23.37
C VAL A 932 6.74 -27.64 -22.33
N GLY A 933 5.59 -27.11 -22.77
CA GLY A 933 4.48 -26.75 -21.89
C GLY A 933 3.72 -25.50 -22.34
N VAL A 934 2.41 -25.48 -22.06
CA VAL A 934 1.53 -24.36 -22.36
C VAL A 934 1.59 -23.32 -21.24
N THR A 935 1.92 -22.08 -21.57
CA THR A 935 2.05 -20.97 -20.62
C THR A 935 0.83 -20.05 -20.59
N GLY A 936 -0.03 -20.12 -21.62
CA GLY A 936 -1.24 -19.29 -21.67
C GLY A 936 -2.13 -19.53 -22.88
N TYR A 937 -3.18 -18.74 -22.97
CA TYR A 937 -4.13 -18.75 -24.09
C TYR A 937 -4.40 -17.33 -24.58
N ASP A 938 -4.50 -17.16 -25.90
CA ASP A 938 -4.91 -15.94 -26.58
C ASP A 938 -6.32 -16.15 -27.14
N ILE A 939 -7.24 -15.25 -26.77
CA ILE A 939 -8.65 -15.29 -27.11
C ILE A 939 -8.89 -14.27 -28.21
N TYR A 940 -9.44 -14.71 -29.34
CA TYR A 940 -9.72 -13.87 -30.49
C TYR A 940 -11.23 -13.71 -30.68
N ASN A 941 -11.64 -12.48 -30.98
CA ASN A 941 -12.95 -12.13 -31.51
C ASN A 941 -12.81 -11.83 -33.01
N GLY A 942 -13.25 -12.75 -33.86
CA GLY A 942 -12.89 -12.78 -35.27
C GLY A 942 -11.38 -12.95 -35.43
N SER A 943 -10.74 -11.99 -36.10
CA SER A 943 -9.27 -11.93 -36.23
C SER A 943 -8.59 -11.07 -35.16
N THR A 944 -9.36 -10.36 -34.31
CA THR A 944 -8.83 -9.40 -33.33
C THR A 944 -8.58 -10.08 -32.00
N LEU A 945 -7.41 -9.88 -31.41
CA LEU A 945 -7.10 -10.38 -30.06
C LEU A 945 -7.98 -9.65 -29.04
N ALA A 946 -8.89 -10.38 -28.40
CA ALA A 946 -9.78 -9.87 -27.36
C ALA A 946 -9.13 -9.89 -25.97
N GLY A 947 -8.15 -10.77 -25.75
CA GLY A 947 -7.33 -10.82 -24.53
C GLY A 947 -6.55 -12.11 -24.39
N SER A 948 -5.85 -12.27 -23.27
CA SER A 948 -5.03 -13.46 -22.98
C SER A 948 -5.15 -13.91 -21.53
N THR A 949 -4.87 -15.19 -21.27
CA THR A 949 -4.77 -15.77 -19.92
C THR A 949 -3.39 -16.39 -19.68
N THR A 950 -2.96 -16.45 -18.42
CA THR A 950 -1.73 -17.13 -17.98
C THR A 950 -2.08 -18.52 -17.44
N GLY A 951 -2.66 -19.36 -18.30
CA GLY A 951 -3.00 -20.76 -18.01
C GLY A 951 -4.45 -21.01 -17.59
N ALA A 952 -5.23 -19.98 -17.25
CA ALA A 952 -6.66 -20.13 -17.00
C ALA A 952 -7.41 -20.53 -18.28
N THR A 953 -8.35 -21.47 -18.16
CA THR A 953 -9.14 -22.00 -19.28
C THR A 953 -10.52 -21.35 -19.42
N THR A 954 -10.67 -20.16 -18.87
CA THR A 954 -11.88 -19.33 -18.93
C THR A 954 -11.53 -17.87 -19.15
N TYR A 955 -12.36 -17.11 -19.87
CA TYR A 955 -12.13 -15.69 -20.12
C TYR A 955 -13.42 -14.93 -20.45
N THR A 956 -13.61 -13.74 -19.87
CA THR A 956 -14.74 -12.85 -20.19
C THR A 956 -14.31 -11.76 -21.16
N VAL A 957 -14.88 -11.76 -22.36
CA VAL A 957 -14.70 -10.67 -23.34
C VAL A 957 -15.76 -9.60 -23.07
N SER A 958 -15.35 -8.40 -22.67
CA SER A 958 -16.22 -7.24 -22.38
C SER A 958 -16.14 -6.17 -23.48
N GLY A 959 -16.96 -5.12 -23.38
CA GLY A 959 -16.97 -4.01 -24.35
C GLY A 959 -17.57 -4.36 -25.72
N LEU A 960 -18.35 -5.43 -25.80
CA LEU A 960 -19.01 -5.88 -27.01
C LEU A 960 -20.25 -5.02 -27.31
N SER A 961 -20.56 -4.84 -28.58
CA SER A 961 -21.82 -4.26 -29.03
C SER A 961 -22.96 -5.24 -28.80
N ALA A 962 -24.12 -4.70 -28.50
CA ALA A 962 -25.29 -5.50 -28.19
C ALA A 962 -26.00 -6.01 -29.44
N SER A 963 -26.79 -7.09 -29.31
CA SER A 963 -27.43 -7.79 -30.44
C SER A 963 -26.46 -8.14 -31.58
N THR A 964 -25.17 -8.25 -31.28
CA THR A 964 -24.13 -8.41 -32.29
C THR A 964 -23.58 -9.82 -32.19
N ALA A 965 -23.56 -10.52 -33.33
CA ALA A 965 -22.94 -11.82 -33.45
C ALA A 965 -21.43 -11.68 -33.43
N TYR A 966 -20.78 -12.35 -32.49
CA TYR A 966 -19.33 -12.46 -32.40
C TYR A 966 -18.90 -13.89 -32.59
N THR A 967 -17.69 -14.06 -33.12
CA THR A 967 -17.10 -15.37 -33.36
C THR A 967 -15.82 -15.47 -32.56
N PHE A 968 -15.78 -16.35 -31.57
CA PHE A 968 -14.61 -16.52 -30.73
C PHE A 968 -13.78 -17.73 -31.13
N THR A 969 -12.47 -17.57 -31.13
CA THR A 969 -11.51 -18.69 -31.19
C THR A 969 -10.44 -18.50 -30.11
N VAL A 970 -9.84 -19.59 -29.66
CA VAL A 970 -8.76 -19.56 -28.67
C VAL A 970 -7.54 -20.28 -29.22
N LYS A 971 -6.35 -19.72 -28.99
CA LYS A 971 -5.05 -20.35 -29.29
C LYS A 971 -4.25 -20.48 -28.00
N ALA A 972 -3.73 -21.67 -27.70
CA ALA A 972 -2.70 -21.86 -26.69
C ALA A 972 -1.35 -21.31 -27.16
N LYS A 973 -0.53 -20.82 -26.21
CA LYS A 973 0.87 -20.41 -26.38
C LYS A 973 1.79 -21.07 -25.37
N ASP A 974 3.02 -21.34 -25.77
CA ASP A 974 4.09 -21.89 -24.93
C ASP A 974 5.07 -20.80 -24.43
N ALA A 975 6.13 -21.21 -23.76
CA ALA A 975 7.18 -20.33 -23.24
C ALA A 975 8.09 -19.74 -24.34
N ALA A 976 8.14 -20.38 -25.52
CA ALA A 976 8.94 -19.95 -26.66
C ALA A 976 8.16 -19.00 -27.60
N GLY A 977 6.86 -18.80 -27.33
CA GLY A 977 5.98 -17.92 -28.09
C GLY A 977 5.31 -18.61 -29.28
N ASN A 978 5.39 -19.94 -29.42
CA ASN A 978 4.67 -20.64 -30.48
C ASN A 978 3.17 -20.67 -30.18
N LEU A 979 2.35 -20.39 -31.19
CA LEU A 979 0.90 -20.39 -31.09
C LEU A 979 0.32 -21.61 -31.78
N SER A 980 -0.53 -22.34 -31.05
CA SER A 980 -1.34 -23.42 -31.61
C SER A 980 -2.24 -22.96 -32.76
N ALA A 981 -2.76 -23.93 -33.52
CA ALA A 981 -3.93 -23.68 -34.36
C ALA A 981 -5.12 -23.20 -33.50
N ALA A 982 -6.00 -22.39 -34.08
CA ALA A 982 -7.20 -21.92 -33.39
C ALA A 982 -8.12 -23.09 -33.04
N SER A 983 -8.79 -23.00 -31.89
CA SER A 983 -9.94 -23.84 -31.57
C SER A 983 -11.02 -23.76 -32.66
N SER A 984 -11.95 -24.71 -32.66
CA SER A 984 -13.21 -24.54 -33.40
C SER A 984 -13.87 -23.21 -33.01
N ALA A 985 -14.37 -22.48 -34.01
CA ALA A 985 -14.99 -21.18 -33.82
C ALA A 985 -16.34 -21.31 -33.08
N LEU A 986 -16.53 -20.50 -32.04
CA LEU A 986 -17.78 -20.39 -31.30
C LEU A 986 -18.51 -19.10 -31.67
N ASN A 987 -19.69 -19.22 -32.28
CA ASN A 987 -20.54 -18.06 -32.59
C ASN A 987 -21.47 -17.75 -31.41
N VAL A 988 -21.40 -16.52 -30.89
CA VAL A 988 -22.22 -16.04 -29.78
C VAL A 988 -22.78 -14.66 -30.12
N THR A 989 -24.10 -14.51 -30.13
CA THR A 989 -24.76 -13.20 -30.27
C THR A 989 -25.01 -12.61 -28.88
N THR A 990 -24.44 -11.43 -28.58
CA THR A 990 -24.71 -10.69 -27.33
C THR A 990 -26.20 -10.36 -27.19
N ASN A 991 -26.67 -10.17 -25.96
CA ASN A 991 -28.05 -9.78 -25.71
C ASN A 991 -28.32 -8.37 -26.29
N ALA A 992 -29.59 -7.97 -26.43
CA ALA A 992 -29.93 -6.61 -26.87
C ALA A 992 -29.45 -5.53 -25.89
N GLY A 993 -29.03 -4.41 -26.45
CA GLY A 993 -28.45 -3.30 -25.69
C GLY A 993 -29.49 -2.24 -25.45
N SER A 994 -29.47 -1.66 -24.26
CA SER A 994 -30.11 -0.38 -24.02
C SER A 994 -29.33 0.70 -24.79
N THR A 995 -29.99 1.50 -25.61
CA THR A 995 -29.39 2.62 -26.35
C THR A 995 -28.71 3.63 -25.41
N PRO A 996 -27.43 4.04 -25.63
CA PRO A 996 -26.80 5.08 -24.83
C PRO A 996 -27.28 6.48 -25.25
N THR A 997 -27.68 7.29 -24.28
CA THR A 997 -28.10 8.69 -24.46
C THR A 997 -26.88 9.63 -24.35
N ASN A 998 -26.57 10.38 -25.41
CA ASN A 998 -25.66 11.54 -25.32
C ASN A 998 -26.23 12.58 -24.33
N GLY A 999 -25.37 13.36 -23.66
CA GLY A 999 -25.78 14.33 -22.63
C GLY A 999 -24.79 14.44 -21.47
N LEU A 1000 -25.14 15.20 -20.44
CA LEU A 1000 -24.41 15.27 -19.16
C LEU A 1000 -25.18 14.49 -18.09
N ILE A 1001 -24.46 13.94 -17.11
CA ILE A 1001 -25.09 13.33 -15.94
C ILE A 1001 -25.57 14.46 -15.03
N GLY A 1002 -26.86 14.76 -15.09
CA GLY A 1002 -27.53 15.66 -14.16
C GLY A 1002 -27.80 14.94 -12.85
N THR A 1003 -27.10 15.36 -11.82
CA THR A 1003 -27.30 14.89 -10.45
C THR A 1003 -28.09 15.96 -9.71
N TYR A 1004 -29.36 15.68 -9.44
CA TYR A 1004 -30.33 16.61 -8.89
C TYR A 1004 -30.41 16.38 -7.39
N TYR A 1005 -30.38 17.43 -6.60
CA TYR A 1005 -30.40 17.37 -5.15
C TYR A 1005 -31.52 18.23 -4.60
N ALA A 1006 -32.22 17.74 -3.58
CA ALA A 1006 -33.05 18.57 -2.72
C ALA A 1006 -32.15 19.44 -1.82
N GLY A 1007 -32.37 20.75 -1.84
CA GLY A 1007 -31.53 21.74 -1.15
C GLY A 1007 -30.19 21.99 -1.83
N ASN A 1008 -29.32 22.74 -1.15
CA ASN A 1008 -27.98 23.09 -1.64
C ASN A 1008 -26.99 21.92 -1.51
N PHE A 1009 -26.95 21.05 -2.52
CA PHE A 1009 -26.25 19.75 -2.56
C PHE A 1009 -26.55 18.86 -1.35
N GLY A 1010 -27.83 18.87 -0.93
CA GLY A 1010 -28.33 18.03 0.15
C GLY A 1010 -28.57 16.60 -0.32
N THR A 1011 -29.83 16.18 -0.29
CA THR A 1011 -30.21 14.80 -0.62
C THR A 1011 -30.25 14.61 -2.12
N LEU A 1012 -29.60 13.56 -2.62
CA LEU A 1012 -29.75 13.16 -4.02
C LEU A 1012 -31.22 12.84 -4.28
N ALA A 1013 -31.88 13.67 -5.10
CA ALA A 1013 -33.26 13.46 -5.53
C ALA A 1013 -33.29 12.48 -6.71
N MET A 1014 -32.44 12.68 -7.70
CA MET A 1014 -32.31 11.77 -8.82
C MET A 1014 -31.00 11.97 -9.59
N THR A 1015 -30.64 10.98 -10.40
CA THR A 1015 -29.62 11.11 -11.42
C THR A 1015 -30.21 10.72 -12.77
N ARG A 1016 -29.98 11.54 -13.81
CA ARG A 1016 -30.34 11.20 -15.18
C ARG A 1016 -29.33 11.77 -16.17
N THR A 1017 -29.41 11.34 -17.42
CA THR A 1017 -28.66 11.95 -18.51
C THR A 1017 -29.50 13.03 -19.18
N ASP A 1018 -29.03 14.27 -19.13
CA ASP A 1018 -29.65 15.42 -19.78
C ASP A 1018 -28.97 15.70 -21.11
N ALA A 1019 -29.75 15.56 -22.19
CA ALA A 1019 -29.27 15.72 -23.55
C ALA A 1019 -28.68 17.12 -23.81
N THR A 1020 -29.21 18.15 -23.16
CA THR A 1020 -28.73 19.54 -23.13
C THR A 1020 -29.05 20.15 -21.77
N ILE A 1021 -28.38 21.25 -21.40
CA ILE A 1021 -28.84 22.11 -20.31
C ILE A 1021 -29.56 23.29 -20.97
N ASP A 1022 -30.86 23.13 -21.14
CA ASP A 1022 -31.79 24.14 -21.68
C ASP A 1022 -33.16 23.89 -21.06
N PHE A 1023 -33.23 24.15 -19.76
CA PHE A 1023 -34.39 23.85 -18.95
C PHE A 1023 -35.06 25.15 -18.52
N ASP A 1024 -36.37 25.21 -18.74
CA ASP A 1024 -37.26 26.23 -18.21
C ASP A 1024 -38.42 25.48 -17.55
N TRP A 1025 -38.36 25.41 -16.22
CA TRP A 1025 -39.37 24.74 -15.42
C TRP A 1025 -40.47 25.71 -14.96
N GLY A 1026 -40.28 27.02 -15.12
CA GLY A 1026 -41.18 28.03 -14.55
C GLY A 1026 -41.38 27.81 -13.06
N ASP A 1027 -42.62 27.82 -12.59
CA ASP A 1027 -43.00 27.48 -11.20
C ASP A 1027 -43.01 25.96 -10.91
N GLY A 1028 -42.59 25.16 -11.88
CA GLY A 1028 -42.54 23.71 -11.84
C GLY A 1028 -41.23 23.14 -11.31
N ARG A 1029 -40.98 21.87 -11.61
CA ARG A 1029 -39.79 21.12 -11.17
C ARG A 1029 -39.32 20.11 -12.20
N PRO A 1030 -38.04 19.69 -12.17
CA PRO A 1030 -37.51 18.70 -13.12
C PRO A 1030 -38.29 17.38 -13.18
N THR A 1031 -38.72 16.87 -12.02
CA THR A 1031 -39.56 15.67 -11.85
C THR A 1031 -40.29 15.74 -10.50
N GLY A 1032 -41.17 14.78 -10.19
CA GLY A 1032 -41.85 14.70 -8.89
C GLY A 1032 -40.92 14.61 -7.66
N ASP A 1033 -39.71 14.06 -7.86
CA ASP A 1033 -38.76 13.73 -6.80
C ASP A 1033 -37.81 14.90 -6.45
N VAL A 1034 -37.68 15.87 -7.35
CA VAL A 1034 -36.95 17.12 -7.09
C VAL A 1034 -37.93 18.12 -6.47
N PRO A 1035 -37.61 18.82 -5.36
CA PRO A 1035 -38.50 19.85 -4.83
C PRO A 1035 -38.89 20.93 -5.86
N GLY A 1036 -40.09 21.52 -5.71
CA GLY A 1036 -40.58 22.63 -6.54
C GLY A 1036 -39.71 23.89 -6.45
N GLU A 1037 -39.25 24.16 -5.23
CA GLU A 1037 -38.31 25.24 -4.91
C GLU A 1037 -37.19 24.62 -4.06
N TRP A 1038 -36.04 25.27 -4.03
CA TRP A 1038 -34.91 24.91 -3.16
C TRP A 1038 -34.28 23.57 -3.54
N PHE A 1039 -33.71 23.52 -4.75
CA PHE A 1039 -32.95 22.38 -5.23
C PHE A 1039 -31.63 22.83 -5.86
N THR A 1040 -30.71 21.90 -6.03
CA THR A 1040 -29.50 22.13 -6.82
C THR A 1040 -29.33 21.04 -7.85
N ILE A 1041 -28.61 21.34 -8.92
CA ILE A 1041 -28.25 20.35 -9.93
C ILE A 1041 -26.77 20.46 -10.19
N ARG A 1042 -26.08 19.32 -10.22
CA ARG A 1042 -24.72 19.21 -10.75
C ARG A 1042 -24.75 18.37 -12.02
N TRP A 1043 -24.54 19.01 -13.16
CA TRP A 1043 -24.29 18.33 -14.43
C TRP A 1043 -22.80 18.05 -14.58
N THR A 1044 -22.43 16.78 -14.73
CA THR A 1044 -21.05 16.35 -14.99
C THR A 1044 -20.93 15.60 -16.31
N GLY A 1045 -19.79 15.75 -16.97
CA GLY A 1045 -19.47 14.99 -18.18
C GLY A 1045 -18.37 15.66 -18.99
N LYS A 1046 -18.44 15.53 -20.31
CA LYS A 1046 -17.47 16.09 -21.25
C LYS A 1046 -18.15 16.98 -22.28
N VAL A 1047 -17.51 18.08 -22.65
CA VAL A 1047 -17.86 18.93 -23.79
C VAL A 1047 -16.80 18.82 -24.89
N GLN A 1048 -17.21 18.76 -26.16
CA GLN A 1048 -16.28 18.68 -27.30
C GLN A 1048 -16.48 19.87 -28.25
N PRO A 1049 -15.55 20.84 -28.35
CA PRO A 1049 -15.65 21.95 -29.30
C PRO A 1049 -15.53 21.46 -30.75
N GLN A 1050 -16.17 22.19 -31.66
CA GLN A 1050 -16.08 21.93 -33.10
C GLN A 1050 -14.87 22.61 -33.74
N TYR A 1051 -14.45 23.76 -33.20
CA TYR A 1051 -13.37 24.59 -33.72
C TYR A 1051 -12.27 24.75 -32.67
N SER A 1052 -11.03 25.00 -33.09
CA SER A 1052 -9.92 25.27 -32.19
C SER A 1052 -9.82 26.78 -31.96
N GLU A 1053 -10.60 27.29 -31.02
CA GLU A 1053 -10.81 28.73 -30.82
C GLU A 1053 -11.01 29.06 -29.34
N THR A 1054 -11.04 30.35 -29.02
CA THR A 1054 -11.57 30.81 -27.73
C THR A 1054 -13.10 30.70 -27.75
N TYR A 1055 -13.63 29.83 -26.91
CA TYR A 1055 -15.06 29.65 -26.68
C TYR A 1055 -15.51 30.56 -25.54
N THR A 1056 -16.61 31.28 -25.76
CA THR A 1056 -17.36 31.95 -24.69
C THR A 1056 -18.47 31.02 -24.24
N PHE A 1057 -18.46 30.57 -22.99
CA PHE A 1057 -19.60 29.89 -22.38
C PHE A 1057 -20.51 30.92 -21.73
N TYR A 1058 -21.82 30.69 -21.83
CA TYR A 1058 -22.87 31.50 -21.25
C TYR A 1058 -23.73 30.61 -20.35
N THR A 1059 -24.02 31.09 -19.15
CA THR A 1059 -25.00 30.48 -18.25
C THR A 1059 -26.12 31.49 -18.02
N ASP A 1060 -27.33 31.13 -18.42
CA ASP A 1060 -28.55 31.91 -18.20
C ASP A 1060 -29.41 31.14 -17.18
N THR A 1061 -29.49 31.67 -15.97
CA THR A 1061 -30.16 31.07 -14.81
C THR A 1061 -30.98 32.13 -14.07
N ASP A 1062 -32.01 31.70 -13.35
CA ASP A 1062 -32.83 32.54 -12.46
C ASP A 1062 -32.27 32.63 -11.02
N ASP A 1063 -31.36 31.73 -10.67
CA ASP A 1063 -30.64 31.70 -9.40
C ASP A 1063 -29.16 31.30 -9.57
N GLY A 1064 -28.53 30.75 -8.52
CA GLY A 1064 -27.08 30.61 -8.43
C GLY A 1064 -26.49 29.63 -9.45
N VAL A 1065 -25.30 29.94 -9.97
CA VAL A 1065 -24.61 29.11 -10.96
C VAL A 1065 -23.09 29.08 -10.78
N ARG A 1066 -22.48 27.91 -11.00
CA ARG A 1066 -21.04 27.74 -11.13
C ARG A 1066 -20.72 26.87 -12.35
N LEU A 1067 -19.65 27.21 -13.07
CA LEU A 1067 -19.22 26.48 -14.25
C LEU A 1067 -17.72 26.22 -14.21
N TRP A 1068 -17.32 24.96 -14.44
CA TRP A 1068 -15.95 24.54 -14.67
C TRP A 1068 -15.83 23.90 -16.05
N VAL A 1069 -14.75 24.22 -16.75
CA VAL A 1069 -14.35 23.53 -17.98
C VAL A 1069 -12.87 23.17 -17.87
N ASN A 1070 -12.53 21.92 -18.12
CA ASN A 1070 -11.18 21.37 -18.02
C ASN A 1070 -10.51 21.66 -16.66
N GLY A 1071 -11.29 21.55 -15.57
CA GLY A 1071 -10.83 21.84 -14.20
C GLY A 1071 -10.70 23.33 -13.85
N GLN A 1072 -10.87 24.25 -14.80
CA GLN A 1072 -10.83 25.70 -14.53
C GLN A 1072 -12.23 26.22 -14.19
N GLN A 1073 -12.39 26.86 -13.03
CA GLN A 1073 -13.64 27.53 -12.66
C GLN A 1073 -13.80 28.82 -13.48
N LEU A 1074 -14.76 28.82 -14.40
CA LEU A 1074 -15.02 29.93 -15.32
C LEU A 1074 -16.06 30.91 -14.75
N ILE A 1075 -17.09 30.39 -14.08
CA ILE A 1075 -18.18 31.17 -13.48
C ILE A 1075 -18.38 30.71 -12.04
N ASN A 1076 -18.50 31.66 -11.11
CA ASN A 1076 -18.77 31.38 -9.71
C ASN A 1076 -19.70 32.44 -9.09
N ASN A 1077 -21.01 32.31 -9.32
CA ASN A 1077 -22.02 33.19 -8.75
C ASN A 1077 -23.08 32.38 -8.01
N TRP A 1078 -22.82 32.05 -6.75
CA TRP A 1078 -23.70 31.19 -5.94
C TRP A 1078 -24.70 31.97 -5.09
N VAL A 1079 -25.38 32.94 -5.71
CA VAL A 1079 -26.39 33.80 -5.12
C VAL A 1079 -27.55 33.97 -6.11
N SER A 1080 -28.74 34.29 -5.61
CA SER A 1080 -29.94 34.50 -6.45
C SER A 1080 -29.70 35.55 -7.54
N MET A 1081 -30.05 35.26 -8.79
CA MET A 1081 -29.79 36.10 -9.95
C MET A 1081 -30.65 35.75 -11.15
N ASN A 1082 -31.38 36.68 -11.74
CA ASN A 1082 -32.08 36.42 -13.01
C ASN A 1082 -31.33 37.04 -14.18
N GLY A 1083 -30.57 36.24 -14.92
CA GLY A 1083 -29.91 36.69 -16.14
C GLY A 1083 -28.73 35.84 -16.60
N GLU A 1084 -27.95 36.41 -17.52
CA GLU A 1084 -26.87 35.71 -18.18
C GLU A 1084 -25.48 36.14 -17.70
N LEU A 1085 -24.64 35.16 -17.35
CA LEU A 1085 -23.21 35.32 -17.12
C LEU A 1085 -22.42 34.68 -18.27
N SER A 1086 -21.21 35.17 -18.51
CA SER A 1086 -20.34 34.56 -19.51
C SER A 1086 -18.86 34.60 -19.13
N ALA A 1087 -18.10 33.62 -19.62
CA ALA A 1087 -16.67 33.50 -19.42
C ALA A 1087 -16.02 32.79 -20.62
N THR A 1088 -14.73 33.02 -20.84
CA THR A 1088 -14.01 32.49 -22.01
C THR A 1088 -12.96 31.44 -21.64
N ILE A 1089 -12.75 30.47 -22.52
CA ILE A 1089 -11.68 29.47 -22.44
C ILE A 1089 -11.24 29.06 -23.85
N THR A 1090 -9.94 28.82 -24.05
CA THR A 1090 -9.42 28.34 -25.35
C THR A 1090 -9.48 26.83 -25.41
N LEU A 1091 -10.16 26.28 -26.41
CA LEU A 1091 -10.36 24.84 -26.58
C LEU A 1091 -9.90 24.38 -27.97
N THR A 1092 -9.52 23.11 -28.09
CA THR A 1092 -9.07 22.49 -29.36
C THR A 1092 -10.17 21.63 -29.95
N ALA A 1093 -10.49 21.83 -31.23
CA ALA A 1093 -11.49 21.07 -31.99
C ALA A 1093 -11.34 19.56 -31.78
N GLY A 1094 -12.46 18.87 -31.57
CA GLY A 1094 -12.49 17.40 -31.45
C GLY A 1094 -11.96 16.85 -30.13
N THR A 1095 -11.40 17.68 -29.24
CA THR A 1095 -10.93 17.23 -27.92
C THR A 1095 -12.08 17.29 -26.90
N LYS A 1096 -12.31 16.21 -26.15
CA LYS A 1096 -13.31 16.19 -25.08
C LYS A 1096 -12.70 16.76 -23.79
N TYR A 1097 -13.30 17.81 -23.26
CA TYR A 1097 -12.89 18.46 -22.01
C TYR A 1097 -13.91 18.18 -20.92
N ASP A 1098 -13.45 17.99 -19.68
CA ASP A 1098 -14.36 17.91 -18.52
C ASP A 1098 -15.21 19.17 -18.41
N ILE A 1099 -16.49 19.00 -18.15
CA ILE A 1099 -17.41 20.09 -17.86
C ILE A 1099 -18.22 19.76 -16.62
N VAL A 1100 -18.31 20.73 -15.72
CA VAL A 1100 -19.18 20.68 -14.55
C VAL A 1100 -19.98 21.98 -14.53
N MET A 1101 -21.30 21.89 -14.56
CA MET A 1101 -22.18 23.04 -14.29
C MET A 1101 -23.00 22.71 -13.06
N GLU A 1102 -23.04 23.67 -12.14
CA GLU A 1102 -23.86 23.61 -10.95
C GLU A 1102 -24.87 24.73 -10.98
N TYR A 1103 -26.10 24.42 -10.62
CA TYR A 1103 -27.21 25.35 -10.53
C TYR A 1103 -27.86 25.22 -9.15
N LEU A 1104 -28.29 26.35 -8.60
CA LEU A 1104 -29.05 26.50 -7.38
C LEU A 1104 -30.38 27.14 -7.77
N GLU A 1105 -31.48 26.51 -7.38
CA GLU A 1105 -32.80 27.09 -7.31
C GLU A 1105 -33.07 27.47 -5.85
N ASN A 1106 -33.43 28.72 -5.59
CA ASN A 1106 -33.58 29.33 -4.28
C ASN A 1106 -34.95 30.03 -4.10
N GLY A 1107 -35.91 29.72 -4.97
CA GLY A 1107 -37.33 30.07 -4.87
C GLY A 1107 -37.80 30.95 -6.03
N GLY A 1108 -39.06 30.75 -6.49
CA GLY A 1108 -39.58 31.43 -7.67
C GLY A 1108 -39.60 30.54 -8.91
N ASN A 1109 -39.24 31.10 -10.07
CA ASN A 1109 -39.34 30.42 -11.37
C ASN A 1109 -37.99 29.81 -11.78
N ALA A 1110 -37.86 28.49 -11.78
CA ALA A 1110 -36.60 27.80 -12.06
C ALA A 1110 -36.27 27.71 -13.57
N HIS A 1111 -35.11 28.25 -13.99
CA HIS A 1111 -34.54 28.01 -15.32
C HIS A 1111 -33.01 27.87 -15.29
N ALA A 1112 -32.48 26.99 -16.14
CA ALA A 1112 -31.04 26.82 -16.32
C ALA A 1112 -30.67 26.49 -17.76
N LYS A 1113 -29.80 27.31 -18.35
CA LYS A 1113 -29.37 27.18 -19.74
C LYS A 1113 -27.87 27.36 -19.90
N LEU A 1114 -27.24 26.41 -20.59
CA LEU A 1114 -25.83 26.45 -20.97
C LEU A 1114 -25.70 26.66 -22.48
N SER A 1115 -25.15 27.80 -22.87
CA SER A 1115 -24.86 28.14 -24.26
C SER A 1115 -23.38 28.41 -24.48
N TRP A 1116 -22.94 28.39 -25.72
CA TRP A 1116 -21.57 28.74 -26.10
C TRP A 1116 -21.51 29.49 -27.44
N SER A 1117 -20.46 30.27 -27.66
CA SER A 1117 -20.13 30.91 -28.94
C SER A 1117 -18.62 30.89 -29.15
N SER A 1118 -18.17 31.07 -30.40
CA SER A 1118 -16.77 31.26 -30.75
C SER A 1118 -16.68 32.12 -32.02
N ALA A 1119 -15.49 32.39 -32.55
CA ALA A 1119 -15.37 33.17 -33.79
C ALA A 1119 -16.09 32.51 -34.98
N SER A 1120 -16.08 31.17 -35.03
CA SER A 1120 -16.69 30.37 -36.10
C SER A 1120 -18.08 29.81 -35.78
N GLN A 1121 -18.67 30.11 -34.62
CA GLN A 1121 -20.03 29.69 -34.28
C GLN A 1121 -20.81 30.78 -33.56
N ALA A 1122 -22.03 31.05 -34.03
CA ALA A 1122 -22.97 31.91 -33.33
C ALA A 1122 -23.34 31.30 -31.96
N LYS A 1123 -23.77 32.16 -31.03
CA LYS A 1123 -24.24 31.72 -29.72
C LYS A 1123 -25.41 30.75 -29.88
N GLN A 1124 -25.29 29.58 -29.27
CA GLN A 1124 -26.31 28.53 -29.27
C GLN A 1124 -26.21 27.71 -27.98
N VAL A 1125 -27.30 27.03 -27.59
CA VAL A 1125 -27.27 25.99 -26.55
C VAL A 1125 -26.25 24.93 -26.96
N VAL A 1126 -25.46 24.43 -26.00
CA VAL A 1126 -24.48 23.38 -26.31
C VAL A 1126 -25.23 22.13 -26.76
N PRO A 1127 -25.12 21.71 -28.04
CA PRO A 1127 -26.00 20.68 -28.56
C PRO A 1127 -25.61 19.30 -28.02
N THR A 1128 -26.59 18.40 -27.92
CA THR A 1128 -26.40 17.04 -27.39
C THR A 1128 -25.25 16.27 -28.04
N GLY A 1129 -25.01 16.46 -29.34
CA GLY A 1129 -23.88 15.84 -30.04
C GLY A 1129 -22.49 16.34 -29.60
N ARG A 1130 -22.43 17.32 -28.69
CA ARG A 1130 -21.21 17.90 -28.13
C ARG A 1130 -21.09 17.69 -26.63
N LEU A 1131 -22.07 17.04 -26.00
CA LEU A 1131 -22.09 16.68 -24.58
C LEU A 1131 -22.07 15.16 -24.41
N PHE A 1132 -21.23 14.66 -23.53
CA PHE A 1132 -21.04 13.23 -23.31
C PHE A 1132 -20.95 12.93 -21.82
N THR A 1133 -21.56 11.82 -21.38
CA THR A 1133 -21.35 11.30 -20.03
C THR A 1133 -19.89 10.88 -19.87
N SER A 1134 -19.33 11.08 -18.67
CA SER A 1134 -17.91 10.84 -18.34
C SER A 1134 -17.45 9.42 -18.57
#